data_AF-A0A5J5WAS0-F1
#
_entry.id   AF-A0A5J5WAS0-F1
#
_cell.length_a   1.000
_cell.length_b   1.000
_cell.length_c   1.000
_cell.angle_alpha   90.00
_cell.angle_beta   90.00
_cell.angle_gamma   90.00
#
_symmetry.space_group_name_H-M   'P 1'
#
loop_
_entity.id
_entity.type
_entity.pdbx_description
1 polymer ?
#
loop_
_entity_poly.entity_id
_entity_poly.type
_entity_poly.pdbx_seq_one_letter_code
_entity_poly.pdbx_strand_id
1 'polypeptide(L)'
;MKLQFEEMSKTIKLYGFASAVTIDEVRQLLENYTGEGTVETVKVSHKEGSRSFAKVQFKNMEDVERILSWTSSQALWHNESYLKAWSLKHNIIPQKPRFDLQSIDDLMLHFGSSASKDKFIVLWNQSHVSFKYGQKLDKLYFFLSYNGVDYKLELYNDNVWQMVVHYVPDHTKKCLLIQLLGAPRIYEKDPSIALSSSKELTDEEQWVREVDFTPGHCIGQSFGMCIELPRSVQLPRFDTSFYYKKIEDNFVIEPGSPFSSNTDLVPIITPPPGFDLPYNILFKVNALLQHGYLPPTALDSRFFELVDPCRIETLFIEHALEKMFGFKDCCYDPVKWLNDQYKEYHKPEKRPRPPKLDEGLVAVRRIQLTPSKVYFSGPDVNLSNRVLRKYIKDIDNFLRVSFVDEELGKIHSTDLSSSTSSTDGKPTRIFQRILTTLRNGILIGDKKFEFLACSTSQLRENSIWMFASKPGLTADDIRGQMGHIHVIRNVAKYAARLGQSLSSSRETLEVRQDEIEIIPDIEVETGGNKYNFSDGIGKISAKLAKQVAWKCGLKHTPSAFQIRYGGYKGVVAVDPSSSVKLSLRKSMQKFEADSTSLDVLSWSKYHTCYLNRQIIILMSTLGVKDSVFEAKQKVFLARLDAMLMDPEKAKEAMESIHHGEIVRVLREMLLCGYKPDSEPFLSMMLRTIRASKLLDLRTRTRISIDKGGILMGCLDETGTLEYGQVFVQYSTKPSQSSSGDGRSYQNCHVVEGKVVIAKNPCLHPGDLRVLEAVDAVVLRHMVDCVVFPQKGHRPHPNECSGSDLDGDLYFVSWDEDLIPPCRYPPMDYGAAQSTLLDHDVTIEEVAEYFTNYILNDSLGIISNAHTVFADKEPTKALSEQCIELAKLSSVAVDFPKTGIPAKIPHRLRAKEYPDFMEKPDKFTYESQSVIGHLYREVKSIEAEVSTSKHFTKSIATRLYDPDMEFEGFLAYVNDAVHNKKQYDYKLANLMRTYGVKTEAEIIGGCILKLAKSFDRKVDLEAVNLAVRSLRREAKSWFNEKASPSVEDVFAKASAWYHVTYHPSFWGSNNNEADQEPFISFPWCIYNKLLQIKREKIREKSSQDSESLEIKIKNEELISDEKPRVEKIREKSAQDFDSLEVKTESGELISYGKPHRQKNREKSSREEGSLKVSKTLEILSPEVKTRELNFDGKPDMEKIREKSLRDSSEIKPKKVEESKSDEKPSGWSSCSCM
;
A
#
# COMPACT_ATOMS: atom_id res chain seq x y z
N MET A 1 25.82 -23.26 33.27
CA MET A 1 24.48 -23.86 33.36
C MET A 1 23.60 -22.97 34.23
N LYS A 2 22.44 -22.51 33.72
CA LYS A 2 21.30 -22.11 34.56
C LYS A 2 20.20 -23.12 34.26
N LEU A 3 19.60 -23.71 35.28
CA LEU A 3 18.48 -24.63 35.10
C LEU A 3 17.24 -23.84 34.65
N GLN A 4 16.49 -24.38 33.71
CA GLN A 4 15.15 -23.88 33.38
C GLN A 4 14.23 -24.18 34.57
N PHE A 5 13.70 -23.14 35.20
CA PHE A 5 12.46 -23.30 35.96
C PHE A 5 11.33 -23.40 34.94
N GLU A 6 10.80 -24.62 34.74
CA GLU A 6 9.51 -24.76 34.06
C GLU A 6 8.42 -24.17 34.95
N GLU A 7 7.70 -23.17 34.44
CA GLU A 7 6.61 -22.53 35.17
C GLU A 7 5.43 -23.52 35.28
N MET A 8 5.14 -23.99 36.50
CA MET A 8 4.05 -24.94 36.73
C MET A 8 2.69 -24.25 36.51
N SER A 9 1.82 -24.84 35.70
CA SER A 9 0.49 -24.25 35.43
C SER A 9 -0.49 -24.47 36.59
N LYS A 10 -1.47 -23.57 36.73
CA LYS A 10 -2.51 -23.61 37.76
C LYS A 10 -3.61 -24.66 37.48
N THR A 11 -3.29 -25.68 36.69
CA THR A 11 -4.29 -26.60 36.10
C THR A 11 -3.91 -28.06 36.28
N ILE A 12 -4.87 -28.85 36.77
CA ILE A 12 -4.77 -30.29 36.93
C ILE A 12 -5.72 -31.04 35.97
N LYS A 13 -5.42 -32.31 35.74
CA LYS A 13 -6.35 -33.30 35.16
C LYS A 13 -6.73 -34.32 36.25
N LEU A 14 -7.99 -34.30 36.67
CA LEU A 14 -8.59 -35.28 37.58
C LEU A 14 -9.18 -36.46 36.81
N TYR A 15 -8.90 -37.67 37.26
CA TYR A 15 -9.32 -38.93 36.64
C TYR A 15 -9.74 -39.93 37.71
N GLY A 16 -10.86 -40.64 37.51
CA GLY A 16 -11.30 -41.71 38.41
C GLY A 16 -12.82 -41.84 38.56
N PHE A 17 -13.58 -40.80 38.20
CA PHE A 17 -15.03 -40.75 38.28
C PHE A 17 -15.71 -42.00 37.67
N ALA A 18 -16.57 -42.66 38.45
CA ALA A 18 -17.19 -43.93 38.08
C ALA A 18 -18.37 -43.78 37.10
N SER A 19 -18.97 -42.60 37.02
CA SER A 19 -20.15 -42.26 36.22
C SER A 19 -19.85 -41.10 35.25
N ALA A 20 -20.87 -40.62 34.53
CA ALA A 20 -20.89 -39.22 34.11
C ALA A 20 -20.87 -38.31 35.34
N VAL A 21 -20.36 -37.09 35.19
CA VAL A 21 -20.27 -36.07 36.24
C VAL A 21 -20.35 -34.70 35.57
N THR A 22 -21.01 -33.74 36.21
CA THR A 22 -21.23 -32.39 35.71
C THR A 22 -20.07 -31.45 36.05
N ILE A 23 -20.09 -30.26 35.46
CA ILE A 23 -19.14 -29.19 35.77
C ILE A 23 -19.27 -28.74 37.23
N ASP A 24 -20.50 -28.59 37.72
CA ASP A 24 -20.75 -28.03 39.04
C ASP A 24 -20.55 -29.04 40.18
N GLU A 25 -20.83 -30.33 39.95
CA GLU A 25 -20.42 -31.40 40.90
C GLU A 25 -18.90 -31.43 41.10
N VAL A 26 -18.11 -31.29 40.02
CA VAL A 26 -16.64 -31.23 40.11
C VAL A 26 -16.16 -29.93 40.76
N ARG A 27 -16.82 -28.79 40.47
CA ARG A 27 -16.53 -27.49 41.08
C ARG A 27 -16.77 -27.56 42.61
N GLN A 28 -17.97 -27.94 43.04
CA GLN A 28 -18.34 -28.09 44.45
C GLN A 28 -17.46 -29.13 45.17
N LEU A 29 -17.19 -30.30 44.57
CA LEU A 29 -16.34 -31.32 45.17
C LEU A 29 -14.99 -30.74 45.58
N LEU A 30 -14.35 -29.95 44.72
CA LEU A 30 -12.99 -29.45 44.96
C LEU A 30 -13.00 -28.23 45.87
N GLU A 31 -13.97 -27.34 45.71
CA GLU A 31 -14.11 -26.15 46.57
C GLU A 31 -14.45 -26.52 48.02
N ASN A 32 -15.05 -27.68 48.29
CA ASN A 32 -15.16 -28.23 49.65
C ASN A 32 -13.79 -28.52 50.33
N TYR A 33 -12.71 -28.74 49.57
CA TYR A 33 -11.35 -28.93 50.11
C TYR A 33 -10.45 -27.70 49.95
N THR A 34 -10.75 -26.83 48.97
CA THR A 34 -9.91 -25.67 48.61
C THR A 34 -10.44 -24.34 49.14
N GLY A 35 -11.77 -24.18 49.20
CA GLY A 35 -12.50 -22.97 49.56
C GLY A 35 -13.48 -22.58 48.45
N GLU A 36 -14.64 -22.03 48.80
CA GLU A 36 -15.63 -21.56 47.83
C GLU A 36 -15.04 -20.49 46.88
N GLY A 37 -15.30 -20.63 45.59
CA GLY A 37 -14.78 -19.76 44.55
C GLY A 37 -13.27 -19.85 44.31
N THR A 38 -12.56 -20.92 44.72
CA THR A 38 -11.14 -21.11 44.39
C THR A 38 -10.89 -21.74 43.01
N VAL A 39 -11.90 -22.39 42.41
CA VAL A 39 -11.83 -22.97 41.07
C VAL A 39 -12.17 -21.90 40.02
N GLU A 40 -11.21 -21.57 39.15
CA GLU A 40 -11.41 -20.61 38.05
C GLU A 40 -12.17 -21.24 36.87
N THR A 41 -11.93 -22.52 36.55
CA THR A 41 -12.60 -23.19 35.41
C THR A 41 -12.60 -24.72 35.57
N VAL A 42 -13.70 -25.36 35.19
CA VAL A 42 -13.83 -26.83 35.10
C VAL A 42 -14.17 -27.21 33.66
N LYS A 43 -13.56 -28.28 33.15
CA LYS A 43 -13.93 -28.90 31.87
C LYS A 43 -13.95 -30.41 31.98
N VAL A 44 -15.15 -30.99 32.07
CA VAL A 44 -15.37 -32.44 32.03
C VAL A 44 -15.30 -32.95 30.58
N SER A 45 -14.90 -34.22 30.42
CA SER A 45 -14.94 -34.95 29.17
C SER A 45 -15.36 -36.41 29.40
N HIS A 46 -16.30 -36.89 28.58
CA HIS A 46 -16.73 -38.28 28.55
C HIS A 46 -16.24 -38.98 27.28
N LYS A 47 -16.01 -40.29 27.37
CA LYS A 47 -15.80 -41.20 26.24
C LYS A 47 -16.53 -42.50 26.57
N GLU A 48 -17.37 -42.96 25.67
CA GLU A 48 -18.11 -44.21 25.84
C GLU A 48 -17.15 -45.37 26.17
N GLY A 49 -17.54 -46.21 27.13
CA GLY A 49 -16.71 -47.32 27.62
C GLY A 49 -15.52 -46.93 28.50
N SER A 50 -15.36 -45.67 28.94
CA SER A 50 -14.25 -45.23 29.79
C SER A 50 -14.68 -44.33 30.95
N ARG A 51 -13.91 -44.33 32.05
CA ARG A 51 -14.15 -43.46 33.21
C ARG A 51 -14.02 -41.98 32.81
N SER A 52 -14.96 -41.15 33.29
CA SER A 52 -14.96 -39.71 33.04
C SER A 52 -13.72 -39.04 33.62
N PHE A 53 -13.32 -37.91 33.03
CA PHE A 53 -12.23 -37.10 33.55
C PHE A 53 -12.56 -35.61 33.46
N ALA A 54 -11.99 -34.83 34.37
CA ALA A 54 -12.09 -33.38 34.38
C ALA A 54 -10.69 -32.76 34.22
N LYS A 55 -10.62 -31.62 33.54
CA LYS A 55 -9.55 -30.65 33.74
C LYS A 55 -10.09 -29.56 34.68
N VAL A 56 -9.29 -29.13 35.65
CA VAL A 56 -9.67 -28.06 36.58
C VAL A 56 -8.52 -27.08 36.74
N GLN A 57 -8.83 -25.79 36.62
CA GLN A 57 -7.93 -24.65 36.80
C GLN A 57 -8.31 -23.92 38.08
N PHE A 58 -7.33 -23.62 38.92
CA PHE A 58 -7.51 -22.92 40.20
C PHE A 58 -6.98 -21.49 40.14
N LYS A 59 -7.47 -20.64 41.04
CA LYS A 59 -6.98 -19.26 41.18
C LYS A 59 -5.55 -19.21 41.70
N ASN A 60 -5.15 -20.12 42.61
CA ASN A 60 -3.80 -20.14 43.21
C ASN A 60 -3.07 -21.48 42.97
N MET A 61 -1.73 -21.47 43.08
CA MET A 61 -0.92 -22.69 43.00
C MET A 61 -1.03 -23.55 44.25
N GLU A 62 -1.24 -22.93 45.42
CA GLU A 62 -1.44 -23.62 46.70
C GLU A 62 -2.66 -24.57 46.65
N ASP A 63 -3.69 -24.22 45.88
CA ASP A 63 -4.87 -25.06 45.65
C ASP A 63 -4.55 -26.30 44.79
N VAL A 64 -3.69 -26.13 43.78
CA VAL A 64 -3.19 -27.21 42.93
C VAL A 64 -2.32 -28.18 43.72
N GLU A 65 -1.36 -27.67 44.49
CA GLU A 65 -0.48 -28.48 45.33
C GLU A 65 -1.27 -29.21 46.43
N ARG A 66 -2.27 -28.56 47.02
CA ARG A 66 -3.23 -29.15 47.97
C ARG A 66 -3.98 -30.32 47.33
N ILE A 67 -4.62 -30.16 46.17
CA ILE A 67 -5.35 -31.27 45.51
C ILE A 67 -4.42 -32.38 45.00
N LEU A 68 -3.20 -32.07 44.54
CA LEU A 68 -2.20 -33.07 44.16
C LEU A 68 -1.73 -33.89 45.37
N SER A 69 -1.53 -33.25 46.53
CA SER A 69 -1.19 -33.93 47.79
C SER A 69 -2.32 -34.88 48.24
N TRP A 70 -3.57 -34.39 48.29
CA TRP A 70 -4.73 -35.17 48.72
C TRP A 70 -5.12 -36.32 47.76
N THR A 71 -4.82 -36.21 46.46
CA THR A 71 -4.96 -37.34 45.53
C THR A 71 -3.80 -38.33 45.61
N SER A 72 -2.58 -37.87 45.92
CA SER A 72 -1.42 -38.74 46.15
C SER A 72 -1.56 -39.60 47.40
N SER A 73 -2.19 -39.08 48.46
CA SER A 73 -2.53 -39.82 49.69
C SER A 73 -3.81 -40.66 49.60
N GLN A 74 -4.47 -40.71 48.43
CA GLN A 74 -5.77 -41.37 48.22
C GLN A 74 -6.90 -40.84 49.13
N ALA A 75 -6.80 -39.58 49.59
CA ALA A 75 -7.78 -38.95 50.48
C ALA A 75 -8.93 -38.24 49.73
N LEU A 76 -8.79 -37.99 48.42
CA LEU A 76 -9.85 -37.39 47.60
C LEU A 76 -10.74 -38.47 46.95
N TRP A 77 -12.02 -38.52 47.32
CA TRP A 77 -13.00 -39.49 46.84
C TRP A 77 -14.19 -38.83 46.15
N HIS A 78 -14.79 -39.52 45.19
CA HIS A 78 -16.07 -39.17 44.59
C HIS A 78 -16.92 -40.44 44.45
N ASN A 79 -17.97 -40.54 45.27
CA ASN A 79 -18.69 -41.79 45.54
C ASN A 79 -17.69 -42.91 45.90
N GLU A 80 -17.90 -44.14 45.44
CA GLU A 80 -17.05 -45.31 45.73
C GLU A 80 -15.74 -45.36 44.91
N SER A 81 -15.19 -44.21 44.50
CA SER A 81 -13.91 -44.17 43.77
C SER A 81 -13.03 -43.00 44.18
N TYR A 82 -11.80 -43.33 44.59
CA TYR A 82 -10.74 -42.36 44.80
C TYR A 82 -10.29 -41.74 43.47
N LEU A 83 -9.94 -40.46 43.50
CA LEU A 83 -9.52 -39.70 42.33
C LEU A 83 -7.99 -39.59 42.26
N LYS A 84 -7.46 -39.53 41.03
CA LYS A 84 -6.05 -39.23 40.73
C LYS A 84 -5.95 -37.91 40.00
N ALA A 85 -5.08 -37.00 40.46
CA ALA A 85 -4.77 -35.76 39.76
C ALA A 85 -3.33 -35.76 39.22
N TRP A 86 -3.12 -35.00 38.15
CA TRP A 86 -1.81 -34.74 37.56
C TRP A 86 -1.78 -33.26 37.13
N SER A 87 -0.69 -32.54 37.40
CA SER A 87 -0.52 -31.18 36.85
C SER A 87 -0.41 -31.24 35.32
N LEU A 88 -0.97 -30.25 34.63
CA LEU A 88 -0.78 -30.02 33.20
C LEU A 88 0.23 -28.90 32.96
N LYS A 89 0.90 -28.90 31.80
CA LYS A 89 1.81 -27.80 31.40
C LYS A 89 1.09 -26.55 30.86
N HIS A 90 -0.23 -26.59 30.71
CA HIS A 90 -1.02 -25.50 30.11
C HIS A 90 -2.36 -25.32 30.83
N ASN A 91 -2.77 -24.07 30.99
CA ASN A 91 -4.06 -23.69 31.57
C ASN A 91 -5.25 -24.02 30.64
N ILE A 92 -6.45 -24.18 31.20
CA ILE A 92 -7.70 -24.42 30.44
C ILE A 92 -8.13 -23.14 29.74
N ILE A 93 -8.14 -22.04 30.49
CA ILE A 93 -8.16 -20.69 29.97
C ILE A 93 -6.69 -20.24 29.94
N PRO A 94 -6.00 -20.25 28.78
CA PRO A 94 -4.79 -19.45 28.64
C PRO A 94 -5.16 -18.01 29.00
N GLN A 95 -4.42 -17.40 29.92
CA GLN A 95 -4.74 -16.05 30.36
C GLN A 95 -4.58 -15.10 29.16
N LYS A 96 -5.67 -14.48 28.71
CA LYS A 96 -5.56 -13.21 27.97
C LYS A 96 -4.79 -12.24 28.88
N PRO A 97 -4.08 -11.25 28.34
CA PRO A 97 -3.75 -10.06 29.11
C PRO A 97 -5.07 -9.40 29.56
N ARG A 98 -5.56 -9.78 30.74
CA ARG A 98 -6.56 -9.00 31.47
C ARG A 98 -5.84 -7.72 31.89
N PHE A 99 -6.01 -6.67 31.09
CA PHE A 99 -5.61 -5.32 31.49
C PHE A 99 -6.44 -4.96 32.73
N ASP A 100 -5.78 -4.45 33.78
CA ASP A 100 -6.48 -3.95 34.97
C ASP A 100 -7.28 -2.70 34.59
N LEU A 101 -8.55 -2.91 34.24
CA LEU A 101 -9.48 -1.86 33.87
C LEU A 101 -9.98 -1.15 35.12
N GLN A 102 -9.61 0.12 35.26
CA GLN A 102 -10.22 1.03 36.22
C GLN A 102 -11.52 1.56 35.61
N SER A 103 -12.62 1.51 36.36
CA SER A 103 -13.88 2.15 35.99
C SER A 103 -14.07 3.45 36.76
N ILE A 104 -14.75 4.39 36.10
CA ILE A 104 -15.47 5.49 36.75
C ILE A 104 -16.91 5.35 36.25
N ASP A 105 -17.80 5.05 37.18
CA ASP A 105 -19.19 4.70 36.91
C ASP A 105 -20.14 5.85 37.29
N ASP A 106 -21.40 5.74 36.89
CA ASP A 106 -22.46 6.75 37.07
C ASP A 106 -22.15 8.14 36.47
N LEU A 107 -21.59 8.17 35.25
CA LEU A 107 -21.25 9.40 34.55
C LEU A 107 -22.35 9.90 33.61
N MET A 108 -22.33 11.22 33.38
CA MET A 108 -23.10 11.90 32.34
C MET A 108 -22.18 12.10 31.12
N LEU A 109 -22.54 11.46 30.00
CA LEU A 109 -21.84 11.56 28.73
C LEU A 109 -22.66 12.38 27.73
N HIS A 110 -22.04 13.37 27.11
CA HIS A 110 -22.61 14.20 26.05
C HIS A 110 -21.89 13.95 24.72
N PHE A 111 -22.64 13.80 23.64
CA PHE A 111 -22.16 13.78 22.26
C PHE A 111 -22.53 15.10 21.57
N GLY A 112 -21.60 15.71 20.84
CA GLY A 112 -21.86 16.95 20.13
C GLY A 112 -20.64 17.60 19.47
N SER A 113 -20.56 18.92 19.50
CA SER A 113 -19.46 19.68 18.87
C SER A 113 -19.11 20.97 19.61
N SER A 114 -17.86 21.40 19.52
CA SER A 114 -17.41 22.70 20.04
C SER A 114 -17.87 23.83 19.10
N ALA A 115 -18.57 24.84 19.62
CA ALA A 115 -18.92 26.05 18.88
C ALA A 115 -17.84 27.16 19.00
N SER A 116 -17.07 27.11 20.09
CA SER A 116 -15.87 27.92 20.35
C SER A 116 -14.91 27.14 21.26
N LYS A 117 -13.82 27.76 21.73
CA LYS A 117 -12.85 27.10 22.64
C LYS A 117 -13.40 26.84 24.04
N ASP A 118 -14.47 27.55 24.39
CA ASP A 118 -15.11 27.66 25.70
C ASP A 118 -16.57 27.16 25.70
N LYS A 119 -17.13 26.79 24.54
CA LYS A 119 -18.55 26.39 24.39
C LYS A 119 -18.75 25.10 23.61
N PHE A 120 -19.53 24.17 24.18
CA PHE A 120 -19.89 22.89 23.59
C PHE A 120 -21.41 22.76 23.42
N ILE A 121 -21.83 22.31 22.23
CA ILE A 121 -23.23 22.12 21.83
C ILE A 121 -23.53 20.62 21.82
N VAL A 122 -24.49 20.20 22.63
CA VAL A 122 -24.89 18.80 22.83
C VAL A 122 -25.97 18.41 21.84
N LEU A 123 -25.75 17.33 21.07
CA LEU A 123 -26.72 16.74 20.15
C LEU A 123 -27.48 15.56 20.80
N TRP A 124 -26.83 14.83 21.70
CA TRP A 124 -27.40 13.73 22.48
C TRP A 124 -26.64 13.54 23.79
N ASN A 125 -27.28 13.03 24.83
CA ASN A 125 -26.65 12.71 26.10
C ASN A 125 -27.25 11.44 26.74
N GLN A 126 -26.49 10.86 27.67
CA GLN A 126 -26.85 9.63 28.38
C GLN A 126 -26.26 9.64 29.79
N SER A 127 -27.07 9.31 30.79
CA SER A 127 -26.67 9.15 32.19
C SER A 127 -26.30 7.69 32.52
N HIS A 128 -25.77 7.47 33.72
CA HIS A 128 -25.39 6.15 34.24
C HIS A 128 -24.33 5.44 33.38
N VAL A 129 -23.44 6.20 32.75
CA VAL A 129 -22.39 5.67 31.87
C VAL A 129 -21.18 5.21 32.67
N SER A 130 -20.70 4.00 32.38
CA SER A 130 -19.46 3.44 32.90
C SER A 130 -18.31 3.71 31.94
N PHE A 131 -17.40 4.61 32.29
CA PHE A 131 -16.15 4.85 31.57
C PHE A 131 -15.05 3.93 32.10
N LYS A 132 -14.45 3.10 31.24
CA LYS A 132 -13.36 2.17 31.61
C LYS A 132 -12.09 2.46 30.83
N TYR A 133 -10.97 2.49 31.55
CA TYR A 133 -9.62 2.76 31.03
C TYR A 133 -8.60 1.90 31.78
N GLY A 134 -7.35 1.89 31.32
CA GLY A 134 -6.28 1.07 31.91
C GLY A 134 -4.92 1.44 31.34
N GLN A 135 -3.85 1.08 32.05
CA GLN A 135 -2.50 1.33 31.59
C GLN A 135 -2.18 0.44 30.37
N LYS A 136 -1.62 1.03 29.32
CA LYS A 136 -1.29 0.39 28.01
C LYS A 136 -2.49 0.04 27.11
N LEU A 137 -3.65 0.69 27.26
CA LEU A 137 -4.75 0.55 26.28
C LEU A 137 -4.63 1.59 25.16
N ASP A 138 -4.68 1.13 23.90
CA ASP A 138 -4.85 1.98 22.70
C ASP A 138 -6.30 2.48 22.51
N LYS A 139 -7.20 2.18 23.47
CA LYS A 139 -8.66 2.32 23.35
C LYS A 139 -9.29 2.77 24.67
N LEU A 140 -10.28 3.63 24.61
CA LEU A 140 -11.16 4.02 25.71
C LEU A 140 -12.51 3.31 25.56
N TYR A 141 -13.10 2.83 26.66
CA TYR A 141 -14.35 2.08 26.65
C TYR A 141 -15.45 2.82 27.41
N PHE A 142 -16.65 2.86 26.85
CA PHE A 142 -17.85 3.36 27.52
C PHE A 142 -18.94 2.29 27.45
N PHE A 143 -19.62 2.03 28.57
CA PHE A 143 -20.77 1.13 28.64
C PHE A 143 -21.98 1.92 29.12
N LEU A 144 -23.13 1.73 28.47
CA LEU A 144 -24.38 2.42 28.75
C LEU A 144 -25.56 1.54 28.39
N SER A 145 -26.74 1.81 28.96
CA SER A 145 -27.98 1.16 28.56
C SER A 145 -28.96 2.22 28.03
N TYR A 146 -29.52 1.99 26.83
CA TYR A 146 -30.45 2.91 26.17
C TYR A 146 -31.64 2.14 25.59
N ASN A 147 -32.87 2.64 25.81
CA ASN A 147 -34.13 1.99 25.40
C ASN A 147 -34.26 0.50 25.81
N GLY A 148 -33.62 0.09 26.92
CA GLY A 148 -33.64 -1.30 27.42
C GLY A 148 -32.57 -2.22 26.80
N VAL A 149 -31.65 -1.68 26.01
CA VAL A 149 -30.55 -2.40 25.35
C VAL A 149 -29.20 -1.91 25.90
N ASP A 150 -28.27 -2.83 26.16
CA ASP A 150 -26.91 -2.50 26.59
C ASP A 150 -26.01 -2.26 25.38
N TYR A 151 -25.26 -1.16 25.42
CA TYR A 151 -24.29 -0.75 24.40
C TYR A 151 -22.87 -0.61 24.98
N LYS A 152 -21.88 -0.96 24.15
CA LYS A 152 -20.45 -0.72 24.40
C LYS A 152 -19.90 0.14 23.26
N LEU A 153 -19.22 1.22 23.61
CA LEU A 153 -18.52 2.12 22.70
C LEU A 153 -17.01 1.94 22.86
N GLU A 154 -16.29 1.68 21.77
CA GLU A 154 -14.81 1.61 21.75
C GLU A 154 -14.24 2.80 20.98
N LEU A 155 -13.59 3.74 21.68
CA LEU A 155 -12.91 4.89 21.06
C LEU A 155 -11.40 4.63 20.97
N TYR A 156 -10.89 4.47 19.76
CA TYR A 156 -9.47 4.20 19.49
C TYR A 156 -8.64 5.49 19.56
N ASN A 157 -7.38 5.40 20.00
CA ASN A 157 -6.49 6.57 20.10
C ASN A 157 -6.27 7.27 18.74
N ASP A 158 -6.13 6.52 17.62
CA ASP A 158 -6.04 7.12 16.28
C ASP A 158 -7.31 7.95 15.89
N ASN A 159 -8.44 7.82 16.62
CA ASN A 159 -9.68 8.58 16.41
C ASN A 159 -9.83 9.80 17.37
N VAL A 160 -8.88 10.03 18.28
CA VAL A 160 -8.90 11.18 19.21
C VAL A 160 -7.99 12.29 18.66
N TRP A 161 -8.52 13.52 18.54
CA TRP A 161 -7.73 14.70 18.21
C TRP A 161 -6.97 15.22 19.44
N GLN A 162 -7.69 15.55 20.51
CA GLN A 162 -7.12 15.94 21.80
C GLN A 162 -8.09 15.70 22.95
N MET A 163 -7.55 15.69 24.17
CA MET A 163 -8.30 15.59 25.42
C MET A 163 -8.07 16.84 26.27
N VAL A 164 -9.11 17.65 26.46
CA VAL A 164 -9.05 18.89 27.24
C VAL A 164 -9.86 18.74 28.52
N VAL A 165 -9.26 19.05 29.67
CA VAL A 165 -10.00 19.19 30.93
C VAL A 165 -10.30 20.66 31.17
N HIS A 166 -11.60 20.94 31.24
CA HIS A 166 -12.18 22.24 31.59
C HIS A 166 -12.85 22.18 32.97
N TYR A 167 -13.08 23.34 33.58
CA TYR A 167 -13.80 23.48 34.85
C TYR A 167 -15.13 24.20 34.63
N VAL A 168 -16.17 23.72 35.30
CA VAL A 168 -17.52 24.31 35.18
C VAL A 168 -17.60 25.54 36.10
N PRO A 169 -18.31 26.62 35.71
CA PRO A 169 -18.48 27.82 36.56
C PRO A 169 -19.09 27.55 37.94
N ASP A 170 -19.79 26.43 38.14
CA ASP A 170 -20.29 26.00 39.47
C ASP A 170 -19.18 25.53 40.44
N HIS A 171 -17.97 25.28 39.94
CA HIS A 171 -16.81 24.78 40.67
C HIS A 171 -16.96 23.42 41.39
N THR A 172 -18.12 22.76 41.30
CA THR A 172 -18.38 21.41 41.84
C THR A 172 -17.97 20.30 40.87
N LYS A 173 -18.08 20.57 39.56
CA LYS A 173 -17.78 19.65 38.46
C LYS A 173 -16.56 20.08 37.64
N LYS A 174 -16.05 19.14 36.86
CA LYS A 174 -15.13 19.38 35.74
C LYS A 174 -15.56 18.56 34.53
N CYS A 175 -15.20 19.03 33.34
CA CYS A 175 -15.56 18.38 32.08
C CYS A 175 -14.31 17.86 31.38
N LEU A 176 -14.34 16.60 30.96
CA LEU A 176 -13.34 16.03 30.04
C LEU A 176 -13.92 16.07 28.63
N LEU A 177 -13.47 17.05 27.84
CA LEU A 177 -13.78 17.17 26.41
C LEU A 177 -12.77 16.35 25.60
N ILE A 178 -13.26 15.34 24.89
CA ILE A 178 -12.51 14.54 23.92
C ILE A 178 -12.95 15.01 22.54
N GLN A 179 -12.06 15.68 21.79
CA GLN A 179 -12.32 16.05 20.41
C GLN A 179 -12.02 14.86 19.49
N LEU A 180 -12.90 14.61 18.51
CA LEU A 180 -12.90 13.41 17.69
C LEU A 180 -12.42 13.68 16.26
N LEU A 181 -11.47 12.87 15.80
CA LEU A 181 -11.22 12.65 14.37
C LEU A 181 -12.25 11.68 13.78
N GLY A 182 -12.69 10.69 14.56
CA GLY A 182 -13.71 9.73 14.16
C GLY A 182 -14.58 9.25 15.31
N ALA A 183 -15.73 8.66 14.98
CA ALA A 183 -16.67 8.12 15.95
C ALA A 183 -16.06 6.93 16.73
N PRO A 184 -16.60 6.60 17.91
CA PRO A 184 -16.33 5.31 18.55
C PRO A 184 -16.99 4.17 17.78
N ARG A 185 -16.40 2.98 17.80
CA ARG A 185 -17.09 1.76 17.33
C ARG A 185 -18.26 1.46 18.26
N ILE A 186 -19.43 1.22 17.68
CA ILE A 186 -20.64 0.86 18.41
C ILE A 186 -20.82 -0.67 18.40
N TYR A 187 -21.16 -1.20 19.58
CA TYR A 187 -21.53 -2.59 19.78
C TYR A 187 -22.82 -2.68 20.61
N GLU A 188 -23.73 -3.55 20.19
CA GLU A 188 -24.94 -3.94 20.91
C GLU A 188 -24.71 -5.30 21.60
N LYS A 189 -25.30 -5.51 22.78
CA LYS A 189 -25.24 -6.79 23.51
C LYS A 189 -26.40 -7.70 23.10
N ASP A 190 -26.12 -8.85 22.49
CA ASP A 190 -27.17 -9.77 22.02
C ASP A 190 -27.80 -10.54 23.20
N PRO A 191 -29.09 -10.31 23.52
CA PRO A 191 -29.76 -10.97 24.65
C PRO A 191 -30.06 -12.46 24.40
N SER A 192 -30.05 -12.91 23.14
CA SER A 192 -30.31 -14.32 22.81
C SER A 192 -29.16 -15.24 23.19
N ILE A 193 -27.93 -14.71 23.23
CA ILE A 193 -26.71 -15.44 23.59
C ILE A 193 -26.70 -15.82 25.09
N ALA A 194 -27.31 -14.99 25.95
CA ALA A 194 -27.41 -15.24 27.39
C ALA A 194 -28.34 -16.43 27.75
N LEU A 195 -29.20 -16.87 26.82
CA LEU A 195 -30.18 -17.93 27.05
C LEU A 195 -29.70 -19.33 26.61
N SER A 196 -28.60 -19.45 25.87
CA SER A 196 -28.07 -20.74 25.40
C SER A 196 -27.16 -21.43 26.43
N SER A 197 -27.76 -21.98 27.49
CA SER A 197 -27.12 -22.53 28.70
C SER A 197 -26.34 -23.85 28.52
N SER A 198 -25.28 -23.86 27.69
CA SER A 198 -24.38 -25.02 27.55
C SER A 198 -22.90 -24.72 27.25
N LYS A 199 -22.50 -23.44 27.18
CA LYS A 199 -21.09 -23.02 27.12
C LYS A 199 -20.89 -21.75 27.94
N GLU A 200 -19.85 -21.73 28.77
CA GLU A 200 -19.28 -20.46 29.27
C GLU A 200 -18.71 -19.70 28.07
N LEU A 201 -19.49 -18.75 27.53
CA LEU A 201 -19.06 -17.84 26.46
C LEU A 201 -18.15 -16.74 27.04
N THR A 202 -17.19 -16.27 26.26
CA THR A 202 -16.34 -15.15 26.69
C THR A 202 -17.08 -13.82 26.59
N ASP A 203 -16.71 -12.83 27.42
CA ASP A 203 -17.35 -11.49 27.42
C ASP A 203 -17.36 -10.80 26.05
N GLU A 204 -16.42 -11.13 25.15
CA GLU A 204 -16.36 -10.61 23.78
C GLU A 204 -17.40 -11.25 22.83
N GLU A 205 -17.85 -12.48 23.08
CA GLU A 205 -18.80 -13.20 22.22
C GLU A 205 -20.26 -12.75 22.42
N GLN A 206 -20.52 -11.83 23.35
CA GLN A 206 -21.84 -11.24 23.63
C GLN A 206 -22.11 -9.93 22.84
N TRP A 207 -21.08 -9.34 22.22
CA TRP A 207 -21.15 -8.00 21.61
C TRP A 207 -21.16 -8.06 20.08
N VAL A 208 -22.28 -7.68 19.46
CA VAL A 208 -22.48 -7.59 18.01
C VAL A 208 -22.16 -6.17 17.53
N ARG A 209 -21.54 -6.03 16.35
CA ARG A 209 -21.22 -4.74 15.73
C ARG A 209 -22.46 -4.05 15.16
N GLU A 210 -22.59 -2.77 15.45
CA GLU A 210 -23.81 -2.01 15.23
C GLU A 210 -23.55 -0.61 14.62
N VAL A 211 -24.57 0.03 14.05
CA VAL A 211 -24.52 1.41 13.54
C VAL A 211 -24.96 2.40 14.63
N ASP A 212 -25.00 3.70 14.32
CA ASP A 212 -25.53 4.70 15.25
C ASP A 212 -27.01 4.43 15.59
N PHE A 213 -27.29 4.14 16.87
CA PHE A 213 -28.60 3.87 17.43
C PHE A 213 -29.33 5.14 17.93
N THR A 214 -28.64 6.28 18.00
CA THR A 214 -29.20 7.50 18.58
C THR A 214 -30.21 8.18 17.63
N PRO A 215 -31.24 8.88 18.15
CA PRO A 215 -32.23 9.55 17.31
C PRO A 215 -31.59 10.55 16.34
N GLY A 216 -31.82 10.36 15.04
CA GLY A 216 -31.19 11.20 14.00
C GLY A 216 -29.68 10.99 13.81
N HIS A 217 -29.11 9.94 14.40
CA HIS A 217 -27.68 9.61 14.35
C HIS A 217 -26.77 10.74 14.88
N CYS A 218 -27.01 11.15 16.13
CA CYS A 218 -26.25 12.19 16.81
C CYS A 218 -24.78 11.83 17.05
N ILE A 219 -24.41 10.55 17.23
CA ILE A 219 -23.01 10.12 17.36
C ILE A 219 -22.28 10.34 16.04
N GLY A 220 -22.90 9.98 14.91
CA GLY A 220 -22.37 10.23 13.57
C GLY A 220 -22.22 11.72 13.21
N GLN A 221 -23.10 12.57 13.75
CA GLN A 221 -23.02 14.03 13.62
C GLN A 221 -22.07 14.72 14.63
N SER A 222 -21.43 13.97 15.54
CA SER A 222 -20.59 14.54 16.60
C SER A 222 -19.12 14.66 16.20
N PHE A 223 -18.50 15.75 16.68
CA PHE A 223 -17.07 16.04 16.57
C PHE A 223 -16.37 16.10 17.94
N GLY A 224 -17.11 15.84 19.03
CA GLY A 224 -16.57 15.69 20.37
C GLY A 224 -17.49 14.90 21.29
N MET A 225 -16.89 14.33 22.33
CA MET A 225 -17.55 13.74 23.49
C MET A 225 -17.18 14.57 24.72
N CYS A 226 -18.15 14.96 25.54
CA CYS A 226 -17.90 15.67 26.79
C CYS A 226 -18.41 14.85 27.97
N ILE A 227 -17.53 14.52 28.91
CA ILE A 227 -17.84 13.71 30.09
C ILE A 227 -17.84 14.64 31.31
N GLU A 228 -18.97 14.73 32.01
CA GLU A 228 -19.01 15.41 33.31
C GLU A 228 -18.45 14.51 34.41
N LEU A 229 -17.59 15.08 35.26
CA LEU A 229 -16.89 14.36 36.32
C LEU A 229 -17.00 15.15 37.64
N PRO A 230 -17.26 14.48 38.78
CA PRO A 230 -17.07 15.09 40.09
C PRO A 230 -15.64 15.60 40.25
N ARG A 231 -15.44 16.79 40.82
CA ARG A 231 -14.10 17.42 40.90
C ARG A 231 -13.08 16.55 41.64
N SER A 232 -13.53 15.74 42.60
CA SER A 232 -12.78 14.76 43.41
C SER A 232 -12.20 13.57 42.63
N VAL A 233 -12.82 13.12 41.54
CA VAL A 233 -12.38 11.95 40.78
C VAL A 233 -11.03 12.24 40.12
N GLN A 234 -9.97 11.50 40.44
CA GLN A 234 -8.70 11.65 39.74
C GLN A 234 -8.81 11.04 38.34
N LEU A 235 -8.41 11.80 37.32
CA LEU A 235 -8.25 11.28 35.96
C LEU A 235 -6.87 10.62 35.83
N PRO A 236 -6.73 9.56 35.01
CA PRO A 236 -5.43 8.97 34.73
C PRO A 236 -4.50 9.95 34.04
N ARG A 237 -3.20 9.65 34.08
CA ARG A 237 -2.19 10.37 33.30
C ARG A 237 -2.30 9.97 31.83
N PHE A 238 -3.02 10.78 31.06
CA PHE A 238 -3.10 10.67 29.60
C PHE A 238 -1.83 11.19 28.88
N ASP A 239 -0.93 11.85 29.62
CA ASP A 239 0.27 12.57 29.16
C ASP A 239 1.29 11.75 28.33
N THR A 240 1.21 10.43 28.38
CA THR A 240 2.10 9.49 27.67
C THR A 240 1.47 8.88 26.42
N SER A 241 0.19 9.13 26.13
CA SER A 241 -0.52 8.47 25.00
C SER A 241 -1.47 9.38 24.21
N PHE A 242 -1.94 10.50 24.77
CA PHE A 242 -2.88 11.42 24.12
C PHE A 242 -2.38 12.87 24.24
N TYR A 243 -2.72 13.75 23.28
CA TYR A 243 -2.50 15.17 23.48
C TYR A 243 -3.46 15.70 24.55
N TYR A 244 -2.94 15.86 25.77
CA TYR A 244 -3.71 16.19 26.96
C TYR A 244 -3.42 17.61 27.45
N LYS A 245 -4.46 18.43 27.57
CA LYS A 245 -4.34 19.83 28.04
C LYS A 245 -5.31 20.11 29.20
N LYS A 246 -4.82 20.81 30.22
CA LYS A 246 -5.68 21.42 31.25
C LYS A 246 -5.89 22.89 30.90
N ILE A 247 -7.11 23.38 31.03
CA ILE A 247 -7.45 24.79 30.83
C ILE A 247 -8.43 25.20 31.93
N GLU A 248 -8.09 26.27 32.66
CA GLU A 248 -8.94 26.83 33.72
C GLU A 248 -9.84 27.96 33.17
N ASP A 249 -10.54 27.65 32.07
CA ASP A 249 -11.51 28.53 31.42
C ASP A 249 -12.95 28.19 31.82
N ASN A 250 -13.84 29.19 31.81
CA ASN A 250 -15.28 29.04 32.05
C ASN A 250 -15.98 28.29 30.91
N PHE A 251 -16.05 26.96 31.00
CA PHE A 251 -16.62 26.13 29.94
C PHE A 251 -18.14 25.99 30.05
N VAL A 252 -18.83 26.21 28.94
CA VAL A 252 -20.30 26.22 28.82
C VAL A 252 -20.78 25.03 27.98
N ILE A 253 -21.75 24.29 28.50
CA ILE A 253 -22.45 23.21 27.80
C ILE A 253 -23.89 23.69 27.53
N GLU A 254 -24.30 23.67 26.27
CA GLU A 254 -25.65 24.06 25.83
C GLU A 254 -26.31 22.97 24.98
N PRO A 255 -27.65 22.84 25.02
CA PRO A 255 -28.38 21.94 24.14
C PRO A 255 -28.37 22.47 22.69
N GLY A 256 -28.24 21.56 21.73
CA GLY A 256 -28.34 21.83 20.30
C GLY A 256 -29.42 20.99 19.62
N SER A 257 -29.26 20.77 18.32
CA SER A 257 -30.10 19.88 17.52
C SER A 257 -29.31 19.31 16.35
N PRO A 258 -29.67 18.11 15.84
CA PRO A 258 -29.13 17.56 14.60
C PRO A 258 -29.20 18.56 13.44
N PHE A 259 -28.17 18.57 12.59
CA PHE A 259 -28.00 19.53 11.50
C PHE A 259 -27.80 18.87 10.12
N SER A 260 -27.66 17.54 10.07
CA SER A 260 -27.63 16.80 8.81
C SER A 260 -28.97 16.91 8.06
N SER A 261 -28.91 17.31 6.79
CA SER A 261 -30.07 17.34 5.88
C SER A 261 -30.42 15.97 5.32
N ASN A 262 -29.49 15.01 5.36
CA ASN A 262 -29.72 13.61 5.03
C ASN A 262 -29.90 12.80 6.33
N THR A 263 -30.97 12.01 6.41
CA THR A 263 -31.30 11.16 7.57
C THR A 263 -30.44 9.92 7.67
N ASP A 264 -30.06 9.33 6.54
CA ASP A 264 -29.43 8.01 6.49
C ASP A 264 -27.90 8.14 6.49
N LEU A 265 -27.40 9.19 5.84
CA LEU A 265 -25.99 9.43 5.57
C LEU A 265 -25.53 10.73 6.25
N VAL A 266 -25.22 10.63 7.55
CA VAL A 266 -24.82 11.77 8.38
C VAL A 266 -23.29 11.94 8.49
N PRO A 267 -22.77 13.15 8.75
CA PRO A 267 -23.41 14.44 8.52
C PRO A 267 -23.26 14.84 7.04
N ILE A 268 -24.36 15.01 6.32
CA ILE A 268 -24.39 15.72 5.03
C ILE A 268 -25.27 16.95 5.20
N ILE A 269 -24.81 18.09 4.70
CA ILE A 269 -25.53 19.37 4.76
C ILE A 269 -25.82 19.94 3.37
N THR A 270 -26.95 20.62 3.27
CA THR A 270 -27.33 21.50 2.15
C THR A 270 -27.19 22.98 2.56
N PRO A 271 -27.02 23.91 1.60
CA PRO A 271 -27.10 25.34 1.89
C PRO A 271 -28.48 25.74 2.45
N PRO A 272 -28.58 26.87 3.19
CA PRO A 272 -29.86 27.47 3.56
C PRO A 272 -30.68 27.89 2.32
N PRO A 273 -32.02 28.00 2.43
CA PRO A 273 -32.86 28.47 1.33
C PRO A 273 -32.40 29.84 0.81
N GLY A 274 -32.23 29.94 -0.51
CA GLY A 274 -31.72 31.13 -1.19
C GLY A 274 -30.25 31.04 -1.66
N PHE A 275 -29.53 29.98 -1.30
CA PHE A 275 -28.18 29.69 -1.82
C PHE A 275 -28.19 28.46 -2.72
N ASP A 276 -27.71 28.63 -3.96
CA ASP A 276 -27.43 27.53 -4.90
C ASP A 276 -25.91 27.40 -5.07
N LEU A 277 -25.32 26.38 -4.43
CA LEU A 277 -23.88 26.15 -4.46
C LEU A 277 -23.52 25.01 -5.42
N PRO A 278 -22.65 25.25 -6.42
CA PRO A 278 -22.10 24.20 -7.25
C PRO A 278 -21.48 23.05 -6.44
N TYR A 279 -21.76 21.82 -6.90
CA TYR A 279 -21.36 20.56 -6.29
C TYR A 279 -19.90 20.52 -5.82
N ASN A 280 -18.94 21.08 -6.59
CA ASN A 280 -17.53 21.13 -6.23
C ASN A 280 -17.25 21.93 -4.95
N ILE A 281 -17.99 23.01 -4.70
CA ILE A 281 -17.87 23.83 -3.49
C ILE A 281 -18.62 23.16 -2.33
N LEU A 282 -19.87 22.76 -2.55
CA LEU A 282 -20.69 22.11 -1.51
C LEU A 282 -20.03 20.83 -0.97
N PHE A 283 -19.35 20.07 -1.83
CA PHE A 283 -18.56 18.91 -1.44
C PHE A 283 -17.37 19.28 -0.53
N LYS A 284 -16.64 20.36 -0.84
CA LYS A 284 -15.54 20.85 0.02
C LYS A 284 -16.03 21.36 1.37
N VAL A 285 -17.18 22.05 1.42
CA VAL A 285 -17.79 22.51 2.68
C VAL A 285 -18.22 21.34 3.55
N ASN A 286 -18.90 20.33 2.97
CA ASN A 286 -19.24 19.09 3.66
C ASN A 286 -18.00 18.36 4.19
N ALA A 287 -16.94 18.25 3.38
CA ALA A 287 -15.69 17.63 3.78
C ALA A 287 -15.00 18.38 4.94
N LEU A 288 -14.92 19.73 4.90
CA LEU A 288 -14.35 20.53 5.99
C LEU A 288 -15.09 20.32 7.31
N LEU A 289 -16.42 20.23 7.27
CA LEU A 289 -17.27 19.92 8.41
C LEU A 289 -17.01 18.49 8.93
N GLN A 290 -17.08 17.48 8.06
CA GLN A 290 -16.96 16.05 8.44
C GLN A 290 -15.60 15.67 9.04
N HIS A 291 -14.53 16.40 8.67
CA HIS A 291 -13.17 16.27 9.23
C HIS A 291 -12.88 17.27 10.38
N GLY A 292 -13.88 18.04 10.85
CA GLY A 292 -13.78 18.89 12.05
C GLY A 292 -13.08 20.24 11.87
N TYR A 293 -12.79 20.69 10.64
CA TYR A 293 -12.17 21.99 10.37
C TYR A 293 -13.15 23.17 10.47
N LEU A 294 -14.45 22.92 10.40
CA LEU A 294 -15.54 23.89 10.57
C LEU A 294 -16.54 23.37 11.61
N PRO A 295 -16.99 24.19 12.58
CA PRO A 295 -18.07 23.80 13.48
C PRO A 295 -19.44 23.97 12.79
N PRO A 296 -20.44 23.13 13.06
CA PRO A 296 -21.77 23.26 12.45
C PRO A 296 -22.39 24.65 12.63
N THR A 297 -22.17 25.26 13.80
CA THR A 297 -22.73 26.56 14.19
C THR A 297 -22.16 27.76 13.43
N ALA A 298 -21.05 27.61 12.69
CA ALA A 298 -20.50 28.69 11.87
C ALA A 298 -20.96 28.65 10.41
N LEU A 299 -21.75 27.64 10.02
CA LEU A 299 -22.29 27.48 8.67
C LEU A 299 -23.63 28.21 8.52
N ASP A 300 -23.63 29.50 8.91
CA ASP A 300 -24.77 30.39 8.77
C ASP A 300 -24.81 31.06 7.38
N SER A 301 -25.87 31.82 7.11
CA SER A 301 -26.03 32.51 5.83
C SER A 301 -24.83 33.38 5.44
N ARG A 302 -24.13 34.02 6.40
CA ARG A 302 -22.96 34.89 6.14
C ARG A 302 -21.74 34.08 5.70
N PHE A 303 -21.60 32.83 6.16
CA PHE A 303 -20.62 31.90 5.61
C PHE A 303 -21.00 31.53 4.17
N PHE A 304 -22.26 31.19 3.91
CA PHE A 304 -22.73 30.84 2.57
C PHE A 304 -22.60 32.00 1.56
N GLU A 305 -22.78 33.26 1.96
CA GLU A 305 -22.49 34.44 1.14
C GLU A 305 -21.02 34.58 0.71
N LEU A 306 -20.08 33.97 1.44
CA LEU A 306 -18.64 34.04 1.15
C LEU A 306 -18.11 32.83 0.36
N VAL A 307 -18.95 31.81 0.14
CA VAL A 307 -18.66 30.66 -0.73
C VAL A 307 -19.62 30.58 -1.94
N ASP A 308 -20.41 31.62 -2.15
CA ASP A 308 -21.32 31.81 -3.31
C ASP A 308 -20.55 32.34 -4.54
N PRO A 309 -20.48 31.58 -5.66
CA PRO A 309 -19.84 32.01 -6.91
C PRO A 309 -20.47 33.24 -7.56
N CYS A 310 -21.71 33.59 -7.22
CA CYS A 310 -22.36 34.81 -7.70
C CYS A 310 -21.75 36.07 -7.07
N ARG A 311 -20.96 35.92 -5.99
CA ARG A 311 -20.37 37.01 -5.20
C ARG A 311 -18.84 36.98 -5.21
N ILE A 312 -18.23 35.80 -5.15
CA ILE A 312 -16.77 35.63 -5.06
C ILE A 312 -16.26 34.76 -6.22
N GLU A 313 -15.10 35.09 -6.80
CA GLU A 313 -14.47 34.30 -7.86
C GLU A 313 -14.27 32.83 -7.43
N THR A 314 -14.80 31.87 -8.21
CA THR A 314 -14.76 30.42 -7.90
C THR A 314 -13.35 29.92 -7.52
N LEU A 315 -12.33 30.39 -8.22
CA LEU A 315 -10.92 30.05 -7.97
C LEU A 315 -10.44 30.50 -6.58
N PHE A 316 -10.97 31.61 -6.05
CA PHE A 316 -10.66 32.11 -4.71
C PHE A 316 -11.37 31.27 -3.65
N ILE A 317 -12.64 30.90 -3.87
CA ILE A 317 -13.41 30.01 -2.99
C ILE A 317 -12.72 28.65 -2.90
N GLU A 318 -12.47 27.98 -4.03
CA GLU A 318 -11.89 26.64 -4.07
C GLU A 318 -10.52 26.57 -3.40
N HIS A 319 -9.69 27.62 -3.56
CA HIS A 319 -8.36 27.70 -2.94
C HIS A 319 -8.40 28.15 -1.46
N ALA A 320 -9.39 28.95 -1.05
CA ALA A 320 -9.61 29.26 0.37
C ALA A 320 -10.05 28.00 1.13
N LEU A 321 -11.03 27.25 0.63
CA LEU A 321 -11.47 26.00 1.24
C LEU A 321 -10.34 24.94 1.25
N GLU A 322 -9.53 24.87 0.18
CA GLU A 322 -8.32 24.03 0.15
C GLU A 322 -7.33 24.38 1.28
N LYS A 323 -7.15 25.67 1.57
CA LYS A 323 -6.27 26.12 2.65
C LYS A 323 -6.79 25.74 4.04
N MET A 324 -8.10 25.62 4.23
CA MET A 324 -8.70 25.26 5.52
C MET A 324 -8.44 23.80 5.91
N PHE A 325 -8.33 22.88 4.93
CA PHE A 325 -7.77 21.53 5.16
C PHE A 325 -6.29 21.54 5.60
N GLY A 326 -5.61 22.66 5.40
CA GLY A 326 -4.24 22.86 5.88
C GLY A 326 -4.13 23.30 7.34
N PHE A 327 -5.23 23.47 8.06
CA PHE A 327 -5.22 23.92 9.45
C PHE A 327 -4.72 22.86 10.44
N LYS A 328 -4.53 23.29 11.69
CA LYS A 328 -4.34 22.41 12.84
C LYS A 328 -5.64 22.37 13.64
N ASP A 329 -6.04 23.48 14.24
CA ASP A 329 -7.32 23.59 14.97
C ASP A 329 -8.53 23.90 14.07
N CYS A 330 -9.73 23.60 14.58
CA CYS A 330 -11.02 23.98 14.01
C CYS A 330 -11.18 25.52 13.90
N CYS A 331 -11.77 25.98 12.79
CA CYS A 331 -11.96 27.39 12.50
C CYS A 331 -13.32 27.90 13.01
N TYR A 332 -13.34 28.40 14.26
CA TYR A 332 -14.56 28.92 14.89
C TYR A 332 -15.07 30.27 14.33
N ASP A 333 -14.25 31.01 13.56
CA ASP A 333 -14.65 32.23 12.85
C ASP A 333 -14.18 32.17 11.38
N PRO A 334 -14.86 31.38 10.53
CA PRO A 334 -14.50 31.22 9.13
C PRO A 334 -14.89 32.45 8.30
N VAL A 335 -15.93 33.18 8.72
CA VAL A 335 -16.43 34.38 8.03
C VAL A 335 -15.36 35.47 8.01
N LYS A 336 -14.71 35.75 9.14
CA LYS A 336 -13.58 36.68 9.20
C LYS A 336 -12.38 36.18 8.40
N TRP A 337 -12.02 34.90 8.56
CA TRP A 337 -10.83 34.34 7.90
C TRP A 337 -10.94 34.34 6.37
N LEU A 338 -12.10 33.98 5.81
CA LEU A 338 -12.35 34.04 4.37
C LEU A 338 -12.21 35.47 3.83
N ASN A 339 -12.83 36.44 4.50
CA ASN A 339 -12.68 37.86 4.17
C ASN A 339 -11.20 38.33 4.16
N ASP A 340 -10.41 37.91 5.15
CA ASP A 340 -9.00 38.28 5.22
C ASP A 340 -8.13 37.53 4.18
N GLN A 341 -8.48 36.30 3.78
CA GLN A 341 -7.81 35.64 2.65
C GLN A 341 -8.15 36.28 1.30
N TYR A 342 -9.41 36.65 1.05
CA TYR A 342 -9.81 37.25 -0.22
C TYR A 342 -9.13 38.61 -0.44
N LYS A 343 -8.95 39.42 0.60
CA LYS A 343 -8.11 40.64 0.58
C LYS A 343 -6.66 40.38 0.16
N GLU A 344 -6.09 39.22 0.49
CA GLU A 344 -4.75 38.84 0.04
C GLU A 344 -4.73 38.35 -1.42
N TYR A 345 -5.76 37.65 -1.91
CA TYR A 345 -5.79 37.15 -3.30
C TYR A 345 -5.96 38.24 -4.36
N HIS A 346 -6.52 39.39 -4.00
CA HIS A 346 -6.55 40.56 -4.88
C HIS A 346 -5.15 41.19 -5.11
N LYS A 347 -4.12 40.78 -4.37
CA LYS A 347 -2.73 41.19 -4.60
C LYS A 347 -2.13 40.32 -5.73
N PRO A 348 -1.60 40.89 -6.83
CA PRO A 348 -1.16 40.11 -7.99
C PRO A 348 -0.17 38.97 -7.69
N GLU A 349 0.75 39.20 -6.74
CA GLU A 349 1.75 38.23 -6.29
C GLU A 349 1.18 37.01 -5.54
N LYS A 350 -0.09 37.08 -5.11
CA LYS A 350 -0.76 36.09 -4.25
C LYS A 350 -2.01 35.49 -4.88
N ARG A 351 -2.33 35.83 -6.14
CA ARG A 351 -3.49 35.27 -6.83
C ARG A 351 -3.31 33.74 -6.99
N PRO A 352 -4.29 32.91 -6.60
CA PRO A 352 -4.23 31.47 -6.82
C PRO A 352 -4.14 31.12 -8.31
N ARG A 353 -3.63 29.91 -8.59
CA ARG A 353 -3.53 29.35 -9.93
C ARG A 353 -4.20 27.96 -9.95
N PRO A 354 -4.92 27.59 -11.02
CA PRO A 354 -5.50 26.26 -11.13
C PRO A 354 -4.41 25.20 -11.27
N PRO A 355 -4.55 24.02 -10.63
CA PRO A 355 -3.59 22.92 -10.79
C PRO A 355 -3.65 22.37 -12.23
N LYS A 356 -2.48 22.07 -12.81
CA LYS A 356 -2.38 21.35 -14.09
C LYS A 356 -2.14 19.87 -13.81
N LEU A 357 -3.02 19.01 -14.32
CA LEU A 357 -2.84 17.56 -14.34
C LEU A 357 -2.01 17.14 -15.55
N ASP A 358 -1.29 16.02 -15.44
CA ASP A 358 -0.65 15.38 -16.59
C ASP A 358 -1.67 14.70 -17.50
N GLU A 359 -1.31 14.53 -18.78
CA GLU A 359 -2.03 13.68 -19.71
C GLU A 359 -2.20 12.25 -19.16
N GLY A 360 -3.43 11.73 -19.20
CA GLY A 360 -3.78 10.40 -18.71
C GLY A 360 -4.08 10.31 -17.20
N LEU A 361 -3.91 11.38 -16.43
CA LEU A 361 -4.36 11.48 -15.03
C LEU A 361 -5.75 12.12 -14.94
N VAL A 362 -6.50 11.77 -13.89
CA VAL A 362 -7.80 12.35 -13.54
C VAL A 362 -7.86 12.68 -12.04
N ALA A 363 -8.56 13.75 -11.69
CA ALA A 363 -8.84 14.11 -10.30
C ALA A 363 -10.28 13.69 -9.96
N VAL A 364 -10.45 12.83 -8.95
CA VAL A 364 -11.73 12.17 -8.64
C VAL A 364 -12.08 12.32 -7.16
N ARG A 365 -13.31 12.73 -6.85
CA ARG A 365 -13.79 12.83 -5.46
C ARG A 365 -14.08 11.45 -4.86
N ARG A 366 -13.78 11.29 -3.56
CA ARG A 366 -13.95 10.05 -2.82
C ARG A 366 -14.88 10.26 -1.62
N ILE A 367 -15.77 9.29 -1.36
CA ILE A 367 -16.49 9.20 -0.08
C ILE A 367 -16.10 7.92 0.65
N GLN A 368 -15.93 8.05 1.95
CA GLN A 368 -15.71 6.94 2.86
C GLN A 368 -16.90 6.87 3.83
N LEU A 369 -17.62 5.74 3.84
CA LEU A 369 -18.71 5.50 4.79
C LEU A 369 -18.24 4.59 5.91
N THR A 370 -18.54 4.97 7.14
CA THR A 370 -18.42 4.13 8.34
C THR A 370 -19.81 3.70 8.83
N PRO A 371 -19.88 2.74 9.79
CA PRO A 371 -21.14 2.39 10.46
C PRO A 371 -21.91 3.60 11.02
N SER A 372 -21.20 4.62 11.53
CA SER A 372 -21.81 5.79 12.18
C SER A 372 -21.92 7.02 11.27
N LYS A 373 -20.93 7.31 10.42
CA LYS A 373 -20.87 8.57 9.66
C LYS A 373 -20.30 8.45 8.24
N VAL A 374 -20.24 9.56 7.52
CA VAL A 374 -19.61 9.69 6.20
C VAL A 374 -18.49 10.74 6.22
N TYR A 375 -17.50 10.55 5.35
CA TYR A 375 -16.39 11.48 5.11
C TYR A 375 -16.19 11.69 3.62
N PHE A 376 -16.15 12.95 3.21
CA PHE A 376 -15.88 13.40 1.85
C PHE A 376 -14.39 13.74 1.76
N SER A 377 -13.74 13.31 0.67
CA SER A 377 -12.28 13.37 0.50
C SER A 377 -11.88 13.65 -0.95
N GLY A 378 -10.65 14.13 -1.15
CA GLY A 378 -10.10 14.44 -2.46
C GLY A 378 -10.54 15.81 -3.00
N PRO A 379 -10.48 16.04 -4.34
CA PRO A 379 -10.31 15.02 -5.37
C PRO A 379 -8.89 14.43 -5.42
N ASP A 380 -8.81 13.10 -5.37
CA ASP A 380 -7.56 12.33 -5.45
C ASP A 380 -7.08 12.25 -6.90
N VAL A 381 -5.75 12.32 -7.13
CA VAL A 381 -5.15 12.24 -8.48
C VAL A 381 -4.79 10.80 -8.82
N ASN A 382 -5.55 10.22 -9.74
CA ASN A 382 -5.46 8.81 -10.13
C ASN A 382 -5.09 8.66 -11.61
N LEU A 383 -4.50 7.51 -11.97
CA LEU A 383 -4.39 7.09 -13.37
C LEU A 383 -5.80 6.81 -13.91
N SER A 384 -6.11 7.33 -15.10
CA SER A 384 -7.41 7.15 -15.74
C SER A 384 -7.70 5.68 -16.13
N ASN A 385 -8.98 5.40 -16.41
CA ASN A 385 -9.44 4.16 -17.04
C ASN A 385 -10.27 4.48 -18.31
N ARG A 386 -10.66 3.45 -19.08
CA ARG A 386 -11.39 3.59 -20.35
C ARG A 386 -12.68 4.42 -20.20
N VAL A 387 -13.43 4.20 -19.13
CA VAL A 387 -14.70 4.91 -18.86
C VAL A 387 -14.43 6.39 -18.55
N LEU A 388 -13.51 6.68 -17.63
CA LEU A 388 -13.18 8.06 -17.22
C LEU A 388 -12.52 8.87 -18.35
N ARG A 389 -11.78 8.22 -19.27
CA ARG A 389 -11.30 8.87 -20.49
C ARG A 389 -12.45 9.24 -21.43
N LYS A 390 -13.35 8.30 -21.72
CA LYS A 390 -14.50 8.52 -22.61
C LYS A 390 -15.44 9.61 -22.11
N TYR A 391 -15.66 9.68 -20.79
CA TYR A 391 -16.56 10.63 -20.13
C TYR A 391 -15.81 11.74 -19.37
N ILE A 392 -14.62 12.14 -19.83
CA ILE A 392 -13.74 13.11 -19.12
C ILE A 392 -14.41 14.48 -18.85
N LYS A 393 -15.35 14.90 -19.68
CA LYS A 393 -16.14 16.14 -19.49
C LYS A 393 -17.12 16.05 -18.32
N ASP A 394 -17.46 14.84 -17.90
CA ASP A 394 -18.43 14.51 -16.86
C ASP A 394 -17.73 13.91 -15.61
N ILE A 395 -16.43 14.19 -15.43
CA ILE A 395 -15.63 13.68 -14.30
C ILE A 395 -16.22 14.06 -12.94
N ASP A 396 -16.86 15.24 -12.85
CA ASP A 396 -17.59 15.72 -11.66
C ASP A 396 -18.92 15.01 -11.41
N ASN A 397 -19.33 14.09 -12.27
CA ASN A 397 -20.45 13.17 -12.06
C ASN A 397 -19.98 11.75 -11.68
N PHE A 398 -18.68 11.46 -11.66
CA PHE A 398 -18.14 10.20 -11.12
C PHE A 398 -17.72 10.37 -9.65
N LEU A 399 -17.96 9.33 -8.86
CA LEU A 399 -17.65 9.29 -7.44
C LEU A 399 -17.07 7.92 -7.05
N ARG A 400 -15.89 7.88 -6.40
CA ARG A 400 -15.36 6.64 -5.80
C ARG A 400 -15.89 6.54 -4.38
N VAL A 401 -16.57 5.45 -4.04
CA VAL A 401 -17.10 5.23 -2.68
C VAL A 401 -16.37 4.05 -2.04
N SER A 402 -16.13 4.09 -0.72
CA SER A 402 -15.45 3.05 0.04
C SER A 402 -16.16 2.78 1.37
N PHE A 403 -16.42 1.51 1.69
CA PHE A 403 -17.04 1.10 2.96
C PHE A 403 -15.97 0.63 3.94
N VAL A 404 -15.75 1.44 4.98
CA VAL A 404 -14.64 1.35 5.94
C VAL A 404 -15.16 1.32 7.38
N ASP A 405 -14.34 0.86 8.32
CA ASP A 405 -14.65 0.89 9.75
C ASP A 405 -14.38 2.28 10.35
N GLU A 406 -14.69 2.51 11.63
CA GLU A 406 -14.64 3.86 12.24
C GLU A 406 -13.24 4.49 12.27
N GLU A 407 -12.16 3.69 12.27
CA GLU A 407 -10.79 4.19 12.12
C GLU A 407 -10.35 4.21 10.64
N LEU A 408 -11.30 4.25 9.70
CA LEU A 408 -11.13 4.26 8.25
C LEU A 408 -10.43 3.03 7.64
N GLY A 409 -10.27 1.94 8.41
CA GLY A 409 -9.75 0.65 7.94
C GLY A 409 -10.79 -0.20 7.21
N LYS A 410 -10.42 -1.40 6.74
CA LYS A 410 -11.36 -2.32 6.05
C LYS A 410 -12.36 -2.97 7.03
N ILE A 411 -13.67 -2.90 6.72
CA ILE A 411 -14.72 -3.70 7.39
C ILE A 411 -14.49 -5.19 7.12
N HIS A 412 -14.60 -6.02 8.17
CA HIS A 412 -14.43 -7.47 8.09
C HIS A 412 -15.78 -8.23 8.15
N SER A 413 -15.75 -9.49 7.70
CA SER A 413 -16.87 -10.44 7.79
C SER A 413 -17.51 -10.51 9.20
N THR A 414 -16.68 -10.40 10.25
CA THR A 414 -17.11 -10.39 11.66
C THR A 414 -17.90 -9.16 12.09
N ASP A 415 -17.85 -8.06 11.34
CA ASP A 415 -18.63 -6.85 11.63
C ASP A 415 -20.03 -6.89 10.98
N LEU A 416 -20.27 -7.86 10.08
CA LEU A 416 -21.46 -7.97 9.24
C LEU A 416 -22.40 -9.12 9.65
N SER A 417 -22.00 -9.96 10.61
CA SER A 417 -22.73 -11.15 11.07
C SER A 417 -22.92 -11.16 12.59
N SER A 418 -24.12 -11.50 13.06
CA SER A 418 -24.49 -11.47 14.48
C SER A 418 -24.21 -12.77 15.27
N SER A 419 -23.54 -13.79 14.71
CA SER A 419 -23.40 -15.08 15.42
C SER A 419 -22.11 -15.85 15.13
N THR A 420 -21.78 -16.78 16.05
CA THR A 420 -20.48 -17.45 16.15
C THR A 420 -20.31 -18.67 15.23
N SER A 421 -21.38 -19.15 14.59
CA SER A 421 -21.31 -20.20 13.56
C SER A 421 -20.77 -19.64 12.23
N SER A 422 -19.98 -20.44 11.49
CA SER A 422 -19.39 -20.02 10.20
C SER A 422 -20.40 -19.88 9.04
N THR A 423 -21.71 -20.03 9.29
CA THR A 423 -22.64 -20.48 8.25
C THR A 423 -24.02 -19.80 8.24
N ASP A 424 -24.58 -19.41 9.40
CA ASP A 424 -26.01 -19.07 9.53
C ASP A 424 -26.27 -17.89 10.49
N GLY A 425 -25.35 -16.93 10.58
CA GLY A 425 -25.54 -15.69 11.34
C GLY A 425 -26.48 -14.71 10.63
N LYS A 426 -27.27 -13.92 11.38
CA LYS A 426 -28.10 -12.87 10.79
C LYS A 426 -27.22 -11.68 10.34
N PRO A 427 -27.54 -11.00 9.23
CA PRO A 427 -26.85 -9.78 8.84
C PRO A 427 -27.07 -8.65 9.87
N THR A 428 -26.02 -7.92 10.24
CA THR A 428 -26.12 -6.76 11.15
C THR A 428 -26.72 -5.54 10.47
N ARG A 429 -27.10 -4.50 11.24
CA ARG A 429 -27.54 -3.21 10.64
C ARG A 429 -26.43 -2.54 9.82
N ILE A 430 -25.15 -2.90 10.03
CA ILE A 430 -24.03 -2.47 9.15
C ILE A 430 -24.18 -3.06 7.74
N PHE A 431 -24.52 -4.34 7.61
CA PHE A 431 -24.83 -4.95 6.31
C PHE A 431 -26.00 -4.22 5.62
N GLN A 432 -27.06 -3.93 6.39
CA GLN A 432 -28.22 -3.20 5.89
C GLN A 432 -27.84 -1.80 5.41
N ARG A 433 -27.05 -1.04 6.18
CA ARG A 433 -26.56 0.31 5.83
C ARG A 433 -25.75 0.33 4.53
N ILE A 434 -24.89 -0.66 4.30
CA ILE A 434 -24.15 -0.80 3.04
C ILE A 434 -25.14 -1.06 1.88
N LEU A 435 -26.05 -2.02 2.05
CA LEU A 435 -26.99 -2.41 1.00
C LEU A 435 -28.01 -1.32 0.65
N THR A 436 -28.52 -0.55 1.63
CA THR A 436 -29.40 0.61 1.38
C THR A 436 -28.64 1.75 0.71
N THR A 437 -27.38 2.02 1.08
CA THR A 437 -26.54 3.02 0.38
C THR A 437 -26.38 2.66 -1.10
N LEU A 438 -26.17 1.37 -1.42
CA LEU A 438 -26.02 0.90 -2.80
C LEU A 438 -27.33 1.01 -3.61
N ARG A 439 -28.48 0.70 -3.00
CA ARG A 439 -29.81 0.73 -3.65
C ARG A 439 -30.38 2.14 -3.80
N ASN A 440 -30.25 2.98 -2.76
CA ASN A 440 -30.82 4.33 -2.74
C ASN A 440 -29.92 5.36 -3.44
N GLY A 441 -28.60 5.12 -3.44
CA GLY A 441 -27.59 6.09 -3.88
C GLY A 441 -27.26 7.14 -2.83
N ILE A 442 -26.47 8.14 -3.22
CA ILE A 442 -26.01 9.24 -2.36
C ILE A 442 -26.41 10.58 -2.99
N LEU A 443 -27.26 11.36 -2.30
CA LEU A 443 -27.65 12.71 -2.74
C LEU A 443 -26.71 13.78 -2.16
N ILE A 444 -26.14 14.64 -3.02
CA ILE A 444 -25.23 15.73 -2.65
C ILE A 444 -25.58 16.97 -3.48
N GLY A 445 -26.33 17.91 -2.90
CA GLY A 445 -26.87 19.05 -3.63
C GLY A 445 -27.85 18.61 -4.71
N ASP A 446 -27.63 19.03 -5.95
CA ASP A 446 -28.38 18.65 -7.14
C ASP A 446 -28.11 17.20 -7.61
N LYS A 447 -26.98 16.60 -7.22
CA LYS A 447 -26.51 15.33 -7.77
C LYS A 447 -26.89 14.12 -6.90
N LYS A 448 -27.74 13.25 -7.44
CA LYS A 448 -27.96 11.89 -6.92
C LYS A 448 -26.97 10.92 -7.59
N PHE A 449 -26.01 10.40 -6.83
CA PHE A 449 -25.03 9.42 -7.27
C PHE A 449 -25.58 7.99 -7.08
N GLU A 450 -25.64 7.23 -8.17
CA GLU A 450 -26.25 5.89 -8.23
C GLU A 450 -25.14 4.84 -8.47
N PHE A 451 -25.32 3.61 -7.99
CA PHE A 451 -24.31 2.55 -8.15
C PHE A 451 -24.02 2.29 -9.62
N LEU A 452 -22.74 2.38 -10.03
CA LEU A 452 -22.31 2.16 -11.41
C LEU A 452 -21.80 0.72 -11.61
N ALA A 453 -20.67 0.40 -10.98
CA ALA A 453 -19.97 -0.89 -11.02
C ALA A 453 -18.74 -0.90 -10.08
N CYS A 454 -18.09 -2.07 -9.92
CA CYS A 454 -16.80 -2.21 -9.22
C CYS A 454 -15.90 -3.25 -9.91
N SER A 455 -14.58 -3.00 -10.00
CA SER A 455 -13.61 -4.01 -10.44
C SER A 455 -13.35 -5.08 -9.36
N THR A 456 -12.74 -6.21 -9.72
CA THR A 456 -12.31 -7.23 -8.75
C THR A 456 -11.27 -6.73 -7.72
N SER A 457 -10.50 -5.68 -8.02
CA SER A 457 -9.63 -5.05 -7.00
C SER A 457 -10.46 -4.21 -6.04
N GLN A 458 -11.36 -3.38 -6.59
CA GLN A 458 -12.24 -2.52 -5.82
C GLN A 458 -13.15 -3.32 -4.88
N LEU A 459 -13.70 -4.45 -5.35
CA LEU A 459 -14.46 -5.40 -4.53
C LEU A 459 -13.64 -5.90 -3.31
N ARG A 460 -12.35 -6.18 -3.49
CA ARG A 460 -11.42 -6.58 -2.41
C ARG A 460 -11.04 -5.41 -1.48
N GLU A 461 -11.12 -4.18 -1.97
CA GLU A 461 -10.93 -2.92 -1.22
C GLU A 461 -12.22 -2.43 -0.50
N ASN A 462 -13.35 -3.14 -0.61
CA ASN A 462 -14.68 -2.66 -0.24
C ASN A 462 -15.04 -1.31 -0.91
N SER A 463 -14.61 -1.08 -2.16
CA SER A 463 -14.83 0.15 -2.92
C SER A 463 -15.62 -0.06 -4.22
N ILE A 464 -16.26 1.01 -4.69
CA ILE A 464 -17.14 1.02 -5.87
C ILE A 464 -16.96 2.32 -6.67
N TRP A 465 -17.53 2.35 -7.88
CA TRP A 465 -17.89 3.58 -8.58
C TRP A 465 -19.39 3.84 -8.46
N MET A 466 -19.74 5.12 -8.26
CA MET A 466 -21.08 5.66 -8.47
C MET A 466 -21.04 6.74 -9.56
N PHE A 467 -22.18 6.97 -10.22
CA PHE A 467 -22.35 8.01 -11.23
C PHE A 467 -23.62 8.84 -10.96
N ALA A 468 -23.54 10.16 -11.10
CA ALA A 468 -24.68 11.05 -11.05
C ALA A 468 -25.32 11.20 -12.43
N SER A 469 -26.48 10.57 -12.62
CA SER A 469 -27.27 10.64 -13.86
C SER A 469 -27.64 12.08 -14.22
N LYS A 470 -27.59 12.43 -15.52
CA LYS A 470 -27.95 13.75 -16.06
C LYS A 470 -28.83 13.61 -17.32
N PRO A 471 -29.48 14.68 -17.81
CA PRO A 471 -30.21 14.64 -19.07
C PRO A 471 -29.32 14.14 -20.23
N GLY A 472 -29.71 13.01 -20.84
CA GLY A 472 -28.97 12.37 -21.93
C GLY A 472 -27.73 11.54 -21.55
N LEU A 473 -27.47 11.29 -20.26
CA LEU A 473 -26.47 10.31 -19.81
C LEU A 473 -26.78 9.78 -18.40
N THR A 474 -27.18 8.52 -18.31
CA THR A 474 -27.45 7.79 -17.06
C THR A 474 -26.33 6.80 -16.72
N ALA A 475 -26.38 6.22 -15.51
CA ALA A 475 -25.51 5.10 -15.16
C ALA A 475 -25.68 3.88 -16.10
N ASP A 476 -26.89 3.62 -16.59
CA ASP A 476 -27.19 2.51 -17.51
C ASP A 476 -26.69 2.74 -18.94
N ASP A 477 -26.74 3.98 -19.44
CA ASP A 477 -26.11 4.34 -20.73
C ASP A 477 -24.59 4.06 -20.68
N ILE A 478 -23.96 4.37 -19.54
CA ILE A 478 -22.53 4.11 -19.30
C ILE A 478 -22.27 2.60 -19.23
N ARG A 479 -23.11 1.82 -18.53
CA ARG A 479 -23.02 0.35 -18.47
C ARG A 479 -23.17 -0.30 -19.85
N GLY A 480 -24.19 0.07 -20.61
CA GLY A 480 -24.44 -0.45 -21.96
C GLY A 480 -23.28 -0.20 -22.91
N GLN A 481 -22.60 0.95 -22.77
CA GLN A 481 -21.40 1.27 -23.55
C GLN A 481 -20.10 0.61 -23.04
N MET A 482 -20.15 -0.27 -22.04
CA MET A 482 -18.99 -1.09 -21.64
C MET A 482 -18.85 -2.40 -22.44
N GLY A 483 -19.92 -2.87 -23.08
CA GLY A 483 -19.96 -4.08 -23.92
C GLY A 483 -21.24 -4.91 -23.76
N HIS A 484 -21.38 -5.98 -24.54
CA HIS A 484 -22.51 -6.91 -24.48
C HIS A 484 -22.37 -7.89 -23.29
N ILE A 485 -22.43 -7.35 -22.07
CA ILE A 485 -22.19 -8.08 -20.82
C ILE A 485 -23.46 -8.78 -20.30
N HIS A 486 -24.65 -8.34 -20.73
CA HIS A 486 -25.97 -8.88 -20.34
C HIS A 486 -26.12 -10.40 -20.59
N VAL A 487 -25.39 -10.98 -21.54
CA VAL A 487 -25.40 -12.43 -21.80
C VAL A 487 -24.88 -13.28 -20.63
N ILE A 488 -24.25 -12.68 -19.60
CA ILE A 488 -23.64 -13.39 -18.47
C ILE A 488 -24.66 -13.60 -17.34
N ARG A 489 -25.30 -14.78 -17.33
CA ARG A 489 -26.30 -15.24 -16.33
C ARG A 489 -25.70 -15.64 -14.96
N ASN A 490 -24.65 -14.98 -14.48
CA ASN A 490 -24.07 -15.21 -13.15
C ASN A 490 -23.58 -13.88 -12.56
N VAL A 491 -24.11 -13.49 -11.40
CA VAL A 491 -23.93 -12.15 -10.81
C VAL A 491 -22.46 -11.80 -10.58
N ALA A 492 -21.67 -12.72 -10.00
CA ALA A 492 -20.25 -12.50 -9.71
C ALA A 492 -19.43 -12.31 -11.01
N LYS A 493 -19.64 -13.20 -11.99
CA LYS A 493 -18.98 -13.13 -13.30
C LYS A 493 -19.39 -11.87 -14.06
N TYR A 494 -20.67 -11.49 -14.02
CA TYR A 494 -21.21 -10.27 -14.61
C TYR A 494 -20.54 -9.03 -14.01
N ALA A 495 -20.56 -8.90 -12.68
CA ALA A 495 -19.92 -7.79 -11.95
C ALA A 495 -18.42 -7.68 -12.28
N ALA A 496 -17.70 -8.81 -12.30
CA ALA A 496 -16.27 -8.85 -12.64
C ALA A 496 -15.96 -8.46 -14.10
N ARG A 497 -16.92 -8.58 -15.03
CA ARG A 497 -16.79 -8.09 -16.41
C ARG A 497 -17.19 -6.64 -16.56
N LEU A 498 -18.27 -6.21 -15.91
CA LEU A 498 -18.68 -4.81 -15.87
C LEU A 498 -17.58 -3.91 -15.30
N GLY A 499 -16.95 -4.34 -14.20
CA GLY A 499 -15.80 -3.66 -13.61
C GLY A 499 -14.49 -3.71 -14.42
N GLN A 500 -14.42 -4.47 -15.52
CA GLN A 500 -13.17 -4.67 -16.28
C GLN A 500 -12.69 -3.35 -16.93
N SER A 501 -13.61 -2.58 -17.49
CA SER A 501 -13.35 -1.28 -18.15
C SER A 501 -12.99 -0.14 -17.18
N LEU A 502 -13.22 -0.33 -15.88
CA LEU A 502 -12.89 0.62 -14.82
C LEU A 502 -11.47 0.41 -14.24
N SER A 503 -10.72 -0.57 -14.76
CA SER A 503 -9.31 -0.81 -14.39
C SER A 503 -8.40 0.34 -14.84
N SER A 504 -7.60 0.89 -13.93
CA SER A 504 -6.55 1.87 -14.22
C SER A 504 -5.64 1.38 -15.35
N SER A 505 -5.47 2.20 -16.39
CA SER A 505 -4.90 1.75 -17.67
C SER A 505 -4.39 2.91 -18.51
N ARG A 506 -3.45 2.64 -19.41
CA ARG A 506 -2.95 3.61 -20.40
C ARG A 506 -3.50 3.25 -21.77
N GLU A 507 -4.31 4.14 -22.34
CA GLU A 507 -4.77 4.01 -23.72
C GLU A 507 -3.60 4.23 -24.68
N THR A 508 -3.40 3.29 -25.59
CA THR A 508 -2.29 3.34 -26.55
C THR A 508 -2.81 3.62 -27.96
N LEU A 509 -3.12 2.60 -28.74
CA LEU A 509 -3.45 2.75 -30.16
C LEU A 509 -4.80 2.11 -30.46
N GLU A 510 -5.52 2.67 -31.42
CA GLU A 510 -6.61 1.93 -32.06
C GLU A 510 -6.01 0.86 -32.96
N VAL A 511 -6.55 -0.35 -32.85
CA VAL A 511 -6.26 -1.48 -33.73
C VAL A 511 -7.59 -1.93 -34.31
N ARG A 512 -7.76 -1.85 -35.62
CA ARG A 512 -9.03 -2.16 -36.27
C ARG A 512 -9.28 -3.67 -36.33
N GLN A 513 -10.54 -4.06 -36.48
CA GLN A 513 -10.94 -5.48 -36.54
C GLN A 513 -10.36 -6.22 -37.76
N ASP A 514 -10.02 -5.50 -38.84
CA ASP A 514 -9.31 -6.02 -40.03
C ASP A 514 -7.78 -6.08 -39.86
N GLU A 515 -7.25 -5.65 -38.71
CA GLU A 515 -5.83 -5.69 -38.39
C GLU A 515 -5.50 -6.74 -37.30
N ILE A 516 -6.51 -7.46 -36.80
CA ILE A 516 -6.36 -8.55 -35.83
C ILE A 516 -6.68 -9.91 -36.46
N GLU A 517 -6.18 -10.97 -35.85
CA GLU A 517 -6.59 -12.35 -36.13
C GLU A 517 -7.05 -13.06 -34.84
N ILE A 518 -7.98 -14.00 -34.97
CA ILE A 518 -8.37 -14.90 -33.87
C ILE A 518 -7.74 -16.27 -34.12
N ILE A 519 -6.83 -16.68 -33.24
CA ILE A 519 -6.10 -17.95 -33.30
C ILE A 519 -6.65 -18.93 -32.26
N PRO A 520 -6.64 -20.26 -32.53
CA PRO A 520 -7.21 -21.26 -31.63
C PRO A 520 -6.43 -21.36 -30.32
N ASP A 521 -7.09 -21.75 -29.24
CA ASP A 521 -6.41 -22.11 -27.98
C ASP A 521 -5.68 -23.44 -28.09
N ILE A 522 -4.57 -23.57 -27.35
CA ILE A 522 -3.70 -24.76 -27.37
C ILE A 522 -4.13 -25.68 -26.23
N GLU A 523 -5.02 -26.60 -26.54
CA GLU A 523 -5.69 -27.45 -25.55
C GLU A 523 -5.23 -28.92 -25.66
N VAL A 524 -4.97 -29.55 -24.51
CA VAL A 524 -4.63 -30.98 -24.40
C VAL A 524 -5.55 -31.62 -23.37
N GLU A 525 -6.09 -32.80 -23.70
CA GLU A 525 -6.85 -33.62 -22.76
C GLU A 525 -5.94 -34.66 -22.10
N THR A 526 -6.04 -34.83 -20.78
CA THR A 526 -5.25 -35.80 -20.01
C THR A 526 -6.06 -36.27 -18.81
N GLY A 527 -6.27 -37.58 -18.71
CA GLY A 527 -6.98 -38.18 -17.57
C GLY A 527 -8.44 -37.74 -17.43
N GLY A 528 -9.08 -37.30 -18.51
CA GLY A 528 -10.44 -36.71 -18.52
C GLY A 528 -10.48 -35.21 -18.19
N ASN A 529 -9.36 -34.59 -17.80
CA ASN A 529 -9.26 -33.14 -17.65
C ASN A 529 -8.76 -32.50 -18.94
N LYS A 530 -9.45 -31.46 -19.41
CA LYS A 530 -9.03 -30.62 -20.54
C LYS A 530 -8.25 -29.41 -20.03
N TYR A 531 -6.99 -29.28 -20.42
CA TYR A 531 -6.13 -28.15 -20.03
C TYR A 531 -5.80 -27.25 -21.22
N ASN A 532 -5.81 -25.94 -21.00
CA ASN A 532 -5.39 -24.94 -21.99
C ASN A 532 -3.99 -24.41 -21.64
N PHE A 533 -3.02 -24.58 -22.53
CA PHE A 533 -1.65 -24.07 -22.39
C PHE A 533 -1.54 -22.58 -22.73
N SER A 534 -2.50 -22.03 -23.45
CA SER A 534 -2.54 -20.63 -23.91
C SER A 534 -3.61 -19.76 -23.23
N ASP A 535 -4.12 -20.15 -22.06
CA ASP A 535 -5.19 -19.39 -21.40
C ASP A 535 -4.72 -17.98 -21.04
N GLY A 536 -5.36 -16.99 -21.66
CA GLY A 536 -5.11 -15.58 -21.39
C GLY A 536 -3.94 -14.97 -22.16
N ILE A 537 -3.30 -15.68 -23.11
CA ILE A 537 -2.18 -15.12 -23.90
C ILE A 537 -2.38 -15.19 -25.42
N GLY A 538 -1.98 -14.10 -26.09
CA GLY A 538 -1.91 -13.98 -27.54
C GLY A 538 -0.59 -13.33 -27.99
N LYS A 539 -0.57 -12.81 -29.22
CA LYS A 539 0.63 -12.25 -29.86
C LYS A 539 0.43 -10.79 -30.29
N ILE A 540 1.52 -10.05 -30.36
CA ILE A 540 1.61 -8.68 -30.90
C ILE A 540 2.81 -8.60 -31.86
N SER A 541 2.64 -8.05 -33.06
CA SER A 541 3.77 -7.92 -33.98
C SER A 541 4.82 -6.94 -33.45
N ALA A 542 6.10 -7.22 -33.72
CA ALA A 542 7.21 -6.35 -33.35
C ALA A 542 7.08 -4.90 -33.88
N LYS A 543 6.27 -4.65 -34.91
CA LYS A 543 5.94 -3.30 -35.41
C LYS A 543 4.97 -2.58 -34.47
N LEU A 544 3.84 -3.19 -34.10
CA LEU A 544 2.89 -2.56 -33.18
C LEU A 544 3.50 -2.41 -31.78
N ALA A 545 4.22 -3.44 -31.30
CA ALA A 545 4.89 -3.43 -29.99
C ALA A 545 5.82 -2.21 -29.81
N LYS A 546 6.57 -1.82 -30.85
CA LYS A 546 7.42 -0.61 -30.83
C LYS A 546 6.60 0.68 -30.68
N GLN A 547 5.46 0.79 -31.36
CA GLN A 547 4.59 1.97 -31.29
C GLN A 547 3.87 2.06 -29.93
N VAL A 548 3.41 0.93 -29.40
CA VAL A 548 2.82 0.79 -28.05
C VAL A 548 3.86 1.17 -26.98
N ALA A 549 5.10 0.66 -27.08
CA ALA A 549 6.18 1.01 -26.16
C ALA A 549 6.49 2.52 -26.16
N TRP A 550 6.56 3.15 -27.33
CA TRP A 550 6.74 4.60 -27.46
C TRP A 550 5.62 5.37 -26.76
N LYS A 551 4.34 5.07 -27.03
CA LYS A 551 3.23 5.79 -26.39
C LYS A 551 3.10 5.51 -24.88
N CYS A 552 3.58 4.36 -24.39
CA CYS A 552 3.75 4.11 -22.95
C CYS A 552 4.91 4.89 -22.30
N GLY A 553 5.75 5.59 -23.08
CA GLY A 553 6.91 6.35 -22.61
C GLY A 553 8.18 5.51 -22.40
N LEU A 554 8.29 4.35 -23.05
CA LEU A 554 9.38 3.40 -22.88
C LEU A 554 10.50 3.63 -23.91
N LYS A 555 11.76 3.59 -23.47
CA LYS A 555 12.94 3.72 -24.35
C LYS A 555 13.24 2.48 -25.19
N HIS A 556 12.75 1.32 -24.74
CA HIS A 556 12.95 0.02 -25.37
C HIS A 556 11.62 -0.72 -25.40
N THR A 557 11.45 -1.63 -26.35
CA THR A 557 10.25 -2.46 -26.48
C THR A 557 10.35 -3.65 -25.53
N PRO A 558 9.44 -3.80 -24.55
CA PRO A 558 9.35 -5.00 -23.73
C PRO A 558 8.80 -6.18 -24.54
N SER A 559 9.14 -7.40 -24.15
CA SER A 559 8.75 -8.62 -24.88
C SER A 559 7.30 -9.06 -24.66
N ALA A 560 6.60 -8.49 -23.67
CA ALA A 560 5.17 -8.73 -23.49
C ALA A 560 4.44 -7.53 -22.86
N PHE A 561 3.14 -7.42 -23.12
CA PHE A 561 2.24 -6.39 -22.56
C PHE A 561 0.99 -7.05 -21.97
N GLN A 562 0.56 -6.63 -20.77
CA GLN A 562 -0.77 -6.98 -20.25
C GLN A 562 -1.79 -5.94 -20.75
N ILE A 563 -2.84 -6.40 -21.42
CA ILE A 563 -3.74 -5.53 -22.21
C ILE A 563 -5.23 -5.69 -21.87
N ARG A 564 -6.02 -4.69 -22.30
CA ARG A 564 -7.46 -4.81 -22.57
C ARG A 564 -7.72 -4.27 -23.98
N TYR A 565 -8.54 -4.98 -24.75
CA TYR A 565 -8.92 -4.64 -26.12
C TYR A 565 -10.31 -5.22 -26.36
N GLY A 566 -11.30 -4.44 -26.82
CA GLY A 566 -12.70 -4.89 -26.82
C GLY A 566 -13.10 -5.50 -25.47
N GLY A 567 -13.69 -6.71 -25.49
CA GLY A 567 -13.94 -7.55 -24.31
C GLY A 567 -12.82 -8.54 -23.96
N TYR A 568 -11.65 -8.46 -24.61
CA TYR A 568 -10.49 -9.32 -24.37
C TYR A 568 -9.68 -8.87 -23.14
N LYS A 569 -9.25 -9.83 -22.32
CA LYS A 569 -8.31 -9.67 -21.20
C LYS A 569 -7.19 -10.71 -21.35
N GLY A 570 -5.94 -10.25 -21.32
CA GLY A 570 -4.79 -11.14 -21.37
C GLY A 570 -3.44 -10.44 -21.47
N VAL A 571 -2.40 -11.23 -21.73
CA VAL A 571 -1.08 -10.78 -22.19
C VAL A 571 -0.99 -10.92 -23.72
N VAL A 572 -0.22 -10.05 -24.36
CA VAL A 572 0.29 -10.28 -25.72
C VAL A 572 1.82 -10.28 -25.73
N ALA A 573 2.41 -11.37 -26.20
CA ALA A 573 3.85 -11.55 -26.37
C ALA A 573 4.31 -11.06 -27.75
N VAL A 574 5.51 -10.49 -27.83
CA VAL A 574 6.06 -9.97 -29.09
C VAL A 574 6.47 -11.12 -30.01
N ASP A 575 5.76 -11.25 -31.13
CA ASP A 575 6.12 -12.16 -32.22
C ASP A 575 6.94 -11.37 -33.27
N PRO A 576 8.24 -11.70 -33.47
CA PRO A 576 9.06 -11.06 -34.49
C PRO A 576 8.71 -11.44 -35.93
N SER A 577 7.98 -12.55 -36.13
CA SER A 577 7.59 -13.09 -37.43
C SER A 577 6.19 -12.66 -37.88
N SER A 578 5.29 -12.33 -36.94
CA SER A 578 3.91 -11.95 -37.28
C SER A 578 3.84 -10.61 -38.00
N SER A 579 3.10 -10.61 -39.11
CA SER A 579 2.71 -9.42 -39.89
C SER A 579 1.38 -8.80 -39.41
N VAL A 580 0.54 -9.56 -38.69
CA VAL A 580 -0.74 -9.11 -38.15
C VAL A 580 -0.50 -8.27 -36.89
N LYS A 581 -1.32 -7.23 -36.63
CA LYS A 581 -1.05 -6.33 -35.49
C LYS A 581 -1.19 -7.04 -34.15
N LEU A 582 -2.29 -7.76 -33.96
CA LEU A 582 -2.60 -8.57 -32.76
C LEU A 582 -3.17 -9.93 -33.17
N SER A 583 -2.71 -10.99 -32.51
CA SER A 583 -3.30 -12.33 -32.61
C SER A 583 -3.92 -12.69 -31.26
N LEU A 584 -5.24 -12.87 -31.19
CA LEU A 584 -5.97 -13.07 -29.92
C LEU A 584 -6.59 -14.48 -29.85
N ARG A 585 -6.77 -15.01 -28.65
CA ARG A 585 -7.36 -16.35 -28.42
C ARG A 585 -8.75 -16.29 -27.82
N LYS A 586 -9.52 -17.38 -27.94
CA LYS A 586 -10.89 -17.46 -27.42
C LYS A 586 -10.91 -17.41 -25.89
N SER A 587 -9.92 -18.01 -25.23
CA SER A 587 -9.70 -17.90 -23.78
C SER A 587 -9.59 -16.44 -23.31
N MET A 588 -8.93 -15.57 -24.09
CA MET A 588 -8.77 -14.16 -23.77
C MET A 588 -10.09 -13.39 -23.88
N GLN A 589 -11.03 -13.80 -24.73
CA GLN A 589 -12.32 -13.16 -24.93
C GLN A 589 -13.24 -13.40 -23.72
N LYS A 590 -13.55 -12.35 -22.95
CA LYS A 590 -14.36 -12.50 -21.72
C LYS A 590 -15.81 -12.01 -21.88
N PHE A 591 -16.09 -11.23 -22.92
CA PHE A 591 -17.41 -10.81 -23.45
C PHE A 591 -17.22 -10.19 -24.86
N GLU A 592 -18.30 -9.79 -25.54
CA GLU A 592 -18.25 -9.12 -26.85
C GLU A 592 -18.40 -7.59 -26.71
N ALA A 593 -17.62 -6.81 -27.47
CA ALA A 593 -17.69 -5.34 -27.49
C ALA A 593 -16.96 -4.75 -28.71
N ASP A 594 -17.51 -3.70 -29.30
CA ASP A 594 -17.00 -3.04 -30.53
C ASP A 594 -15.73 -2.18 -30.35
N SER A 595 -15.15 -2.14 -29.14
CA SER A 595 -14.11 -1.16 -28.79
C SER A 595 -12.72 -1.56 -29.29
N THR A 596 -12.26 -0.90 -30.35
CA THR A 596 -10.95 -1.05 -31.01
C THR A 596 -9.75 -0.43 -30.26
N SER A 597 -9.96 0.16 -29.07
CA SER A 597 -8.86 0.79 -28.30
C SER A 597 -8.04 -0.25 -27.52
N LEU A 598 -6.72 -0.21 -27.71
CA LEU A 598 -5.75 -1.03 -26.99
C LEU A 598 -5.26 -0.31 -25.73
N ASP A 599 -5.74 -0.75 -24.57
CA ASP A 599 -5.30 -0.30 -23.26
C ASP A 599 -4.18 -1.20 -22.72
N VAL A 600 -3.07 -0.61 -22.28
CA VAL A 600 -1.97 -1.29 -21.59
C VAL A 600 -2.07 -1.06 -20.09
N LEU A 601 -1.97 -2.14 -19.31
CA LEU A 601 -1.97 -2.12 -17.85
C LEU A 601 -0.56 -2.32 -17.28
N SER A 602 0.22 -3.20 -17.89
CA SER A 602 1.58 -3.58 -17.46
C SER A 602 2.38 -4.13 -18.64
N TRP A 603 3.66 -4.41 -18.44
CA TRP A 603 4.57 -4.96 -19.45
C TRP A 603 5.70 -5.78 -18.80
N SER A 604 6.37 -6.65 -19.57
CA SER A 604 7.51 -7.42 -19.08
C SER A 604 8.67 -6.49 -18.70
N LYS A 605 9.25 -6.73 -17.52
CA LYS A 605 10.40 -6.01 -16.96
C LYS A 605 10.97 -6.81 -15.79
N TYR A 606 12.29 -6.78 -15.64
CA TYR A 606 12.95 -7.44 -14.52
C TYR A 606 12.58 -6.75 -13.21
N HIS A 607 12.03 -7.53 -12.28
CA HIS A 607 11.79 -7.12 -10.90
C HIS A 607 12.72 -7.94 -10.00
N THR A 608 13.36 -7.26 -9.04
CA THR A 608 14.19 -7.89 -7.99
C THR A 608 13.44 -9.03 -7.31
N CYS A 609 14.07 -10.20 -7.22
CA CYS A 609 13.47 -11.36 -6.59
C CYS A 609 13.45 -11.21 -5.07
N TYR A 610 12.35 -11.66 -4.46
CA TYR A 610 12.16 -11.63 -3.02
C TYR A 610 11.50 -12.91 -2.54
N LEU A 611 12.12 -13.54 -1.54
CA LEU A 611 11.43 -14.51 -0.70
C LEU A 611 10.31 -13.82 0.08
N ASN A 612 9.37 -14.62 0.58
CA ASN A 612 8.34 -14.20 1.52
C ASN A 612 7.92 -15.40 2.39
N ARG A 613 7.12 -15.17 3.42
CA ARG A 613 6.67 -16.19 4.38
C ARG A 613 6.06 -17.45 3.72
N GLN A 614 5.24 -17.31 2.68
CA GLN A 614 4.64 -18.45 1.98
C GLN A 614 5.71 -19.27 1.25
N ILE A 615 6.58 -18.63 0.46
CA ILE A 615 7.65 -19.31 -0.27
C ILE A 615 8.63 -20.01 0.70
N ILE A 616 9.01 -19.35 1.79
CA ILE A 616 9.90 -19.91 2.82
C ILE A 616 9.25 -21.14 3.47
N ILE A 617 7.95 -21.08 3.80
CA ILE A 617 7.20 -22.24 4.32
C ILE A 617 7.26 -23.41 3.33
N LEU A 618 7.00 -23.18 2.02
CA LEU A 618 7.03 -24.27 1.03
C LEU A 618 8.44 -24.83 0.84
N MET A 619 9.46 -23.98 0.68
CA MET A 619 10.86 -24.41 0.55
C MET A 619 11.35 -25.19 1.78
N SER A 620 11.07 -24.71 3.00
CA SER A 620 11.43 -25.35 4.27
C SER A 620 10.57 -26.62 4.56
N THR A 621 9.42 -26.76 3.90
CA THR A 621 8.63 -28.02 3.88
C THR A 621 9.23 -29.04 2.90
N LEU A 622 9.75 -28.59 1.75
CA LEU A 622 10.36 -29.42 0.71
C LEU A 622 11.87 -29.69 0.93
N GLY A 623 12.40 -29.34 2.11
CA GLY A 623 13.74 -29.74 2.56
C GLY A 623 14.88 -28.74 2.33
N VAL A 624 14.59 -27.49 1.92
CA VAL A 624 15.61 -26.42 1.98
C VAL A 624 15.95 -26.14 3.45
N LYS A 625 17.25 -26.11 3.77
CA LYS A 625 17.73 -25.96 5.16
C LYS A 625 17.50 -24.55 5.66
N ASP A 626 17.03 -24.43 6.91
CA ASP A 626 16.69 -23.14 7.51
C ASP A 626 17.88 -22.16 7.58
N SER A 627 19.10 -22.68 7.74
CA SER A 627 20.35 -21.91 7.69
C SER A 627 20.61 -21.20 6.35
N VAL A 628 20.00 -21.65 5.25
CA VAL A 628 20.06 -20.95 3.95
C VAL A 628 19.34 -19.62 4.06
N PHE A 629 18.10 -19.58 4.55
CA PHE A 629 17.33 -18.35 4.65
C PHE A 629 17.99 -17.34 5.59
N GLU A 630 18.57 -17.82 6.71
CA GLU A 630 19.40 -16.98 7.58
C GLU A 630 20.60 -16.38 6.83
N ALA A 631 21.34 -17.18 6.05
CA ALA A 631 22.49 -16.69 5.29
C ALA A 631 22.07 -15.63 4.25
N LYS A 632 20.98 -15.86 3.51
CA LYS A 632 20.45 -14.87 2.55
C LYS A 632 19.96 -13.59 3.27
N GLN A 633 19.35 -13.69 4.46
CA GLN A 633 18.98 -12.51 5.26
C GLN A 633 20.20 -11.75 5.76
N LYS A 634 21.21 -12.43 6.32
CA LYS A 634 22.44 -11.81 6.84
C LYS A 634 23.22 -11.07 5.75
N VAL A 635 23.32 -11.65 4.54
CA VAL A 635 23.88 -10.97 3.35
C VAL A 635 23.07 -9.74 2.96
N PHE A 636 21.74 -9.82 2.97
CA PHE A 636 20.88 -8.69 2.63
C PHE A 636 20.94 -7.55 3.68
N LEU A 637 20.98 -7.87 4.97
CA LEU A 637 21.19 -6.90 6.06
C LEU A 637 22.55 -6.19 5.91
N ALA A 638 23.64 -6.93 5.71
CA ALA A 638 24.97 -6.35 5.50
C ALA A 638 25.02 -5.40 4.29
N ARG A 639 24.26 -5.68 3.22
CA ARG A 639 24.12 -4.81 2.04
C ARG A 639 23.36 -3.52 2.36
N LEU A 640 22.30 -3.59 3.18
CA LEU A 640 21.54 -2.42 3.65
C LEU A 640 22.36 -1.52 4.59
N ASP A 641 23.30 -2.10 5.36
CA ASP A 641 24.20 -1.36 6.24
C ASP A 641 25.35 -0.71 5.45
N ALA A 642 25.96 -1.45 4.51
CA ALA A 642 27.02 -0.94 3.63
C ALA A 642 26.55 0.26 2.79
N MET A 643 25.29 0.26 2.33
CA MET A 643 24.64 1.40 1.65
C MET A 643 24.72 2.73 2.43
N LEU A 644 24.84 2.70 3.76
CA LEU A 644 24.92 3.92 4.59
C LEU A 644 26.34 4.49 4.75
N MET A 645 27.37 3.79 4.26
CA MET A 645 28.78 4.14 4.52
C MET A 645 29.64 4.13 3.25
N ASP A 646 29.43 3.18 2.35
CA ASP A 646 30.19 2.97 1.12
C ASP A 646 29.45 3.58 -0.09
N PRO A 647 30.03 4.57 -0.80
CA PRO A 647 29.39 5.19 -1.97
C PRO A 647 29.11 4.24 -3.14
N GLU A 648 29.93 3.21 -3.36
CA GLU A 648 29.71 2.24 -4.43
C GLU A 648 28.61 1.24 -4.05
N LYS A 649 28.57 0.79 -2.79
CA LYS A 649 27.44 -0.02 -2.28
C LYS A 649 26.14 0.77 -2.26
N ALA A 650 26.19 2.09 -2.02
CA ALA A 650 25.04 2.96 -2.17
C ALA A 650 24.55 3.06 -3.63
N LYS A 651 25.46 3.18 -4.62
CA LYS A 651 25.09 3.16 -6.05
C LYS A 651 24.47 1.82 -6.44
N GLU A 652 25.09 0.71 -6.05
CA GLU A 652 24.60 -0.64 -6.28
C GLU A 652 23.18 -0.85 -5.69
N ALA A 653 22.96 -0.37 -4.46
CA ALA A 653 21.63 -0.39 -3.84
C ALA A 653 20.61 0.45 -4.63
N MET A 654 20.96 1.68 -5.04
CA MET A 654 20.08 2.52 -5.88
C MET A 654 19.78 1.90 -7.24
N GLU A 655 20.67 1.06 -7.77
CA GLU A 655 20.43 0.33 -9.02
C GLU A 655 19.52 -0.89 -8.86
N SER A 656 19.50 -1.53 -7.68
CA SER A 656 18.54 -2.59 -7.34
C SER A 656 17.14 -2.10 -6.96
N ILE A 657 16.98 -0.80 -6.63
CA ILE A 657 15.69 -0.19 -6.29
C ILE A 657 15.05 0.38 -7.57
N HIS A 658 14.20 -0.43 -8.20
CA HIS A 658 13.57 -0.07 -9.46
C HIS A 658 12.48 1.02 -9.30
N HIS A 659 12.59 2.06 -10.14
CA HIS A 659 11.64 3.17 -10.35
C HIS A 659 11.65 4.31 -9.31
N GLY A 660 11.28 5.51 -9.78
CA GLY A 660 11.20 6.75 -9.01
C GLY A 660 12.10 7.87 -9.59
N GLU A 661 11.61 9.12 -9.63
CA GLU A 661 12.46 10.28 -9.96
C GLU A 661 13.59 10.41 -8.92
N ILE A 662 13.27 10.11 -7.66
CA ILE A 662 14.14 10.38 -6.53
C ILE A 662 15.36 9.46 -6.48
N VAL A 663 15.23 8.18 -6.85
CA VAL A 663 16.35 7.23 -6.94
C VAL A 663 17.38 7.70 -7.97
N ARG A 664 16.93 8.35 -9.06
CA ARG A 664 17.83 8.99 -10.03
C ARG A 664 18.57 10.20 -9.43
N VAL A 665 17.93 10.99 -8.57
CA VAL A 665 18.59 12.10 -7.86
C VAL A 665 19.70 11.55 -6.96
N LEU A 666 19.39 10.56 -6.10
CA LEU A 666 20.35 9.95 -5.19
C LEU A 666 21.53 9.31 -5.95
N ARG A 667 21.26 8.60 -7.06
CA ARG A 667 22.32 8.03 -7.92
C ARG A 667 23.21 9.11 -8.54
N GLU A 668 22.64 10.21 -9.05
CA GLU A 668 23.44 11.32 -9.61
C GLU A 668 24.27 12.07 -8.56
N MET A 669 23.80 12.16 -7.32
CA MET A 669 24.59 12.70 -6.19
C MET A 669 25.79 11.79 -5.86
N LEU A 670 25.56 10.48 -5.75
CA LEU A 670 26.64 9.50 -5.52
C LEU A 670 27.64 9.45 -6.69
N LEU A 671 27.18 9.60 -7.94
CA LEU A 671 28.05 9.75 -9.12
C LEU A 671 28.78 11.09 -9.17
N CYS A 672 28.31 12.11 -8.43
CA CYS A 672 28.98 13.39 -8.25
C CYS A 672 30.05 13.36 -7.13
N GLY A 673 30.25 12.22 -6.46
CA GLY A 673 31.25 12.05 -5.40
C GLY A 673 30.76 12.34 -3.97
N TYR A 674 29.46 12.58 -3.76
CA TYR A 674 28.91 12.67 -2.40
C TYR A 674 29.02 11.33 -1.67
N LYS A 675 29.46 11.35 -0.41
CA LYS A 675 29.42 10.18 0.48
C LYS A 675 28.02 10.01 1.09
N PRO A 676 27.53 8.78 1.33
CA PRO A 676 26.22 8.50 1.92
C PRO A 676 25.85 9.27 3.19
N ASP A 677 26.84 9.69 3.99
CA ASP A 677 26.67 10.39 5.27
C ASP A 677 26.95 11.91 5.19
N SER A 678 27.57 12.37 4.09
CA SER A 678 28.11 13.74 3.98
C SER A 678 27.07 14.83 3.73
N GLU A 679 26.03 14.52 2.96
CA GLU A 679 24.97 15.48 2.61
C GLU A 679 23.66 15.09 3.35
N PRO A 680 23.04 16.02 4.10
CA PRO A 680 21.84 15.76 4.89
C PRO A 680 20.69 15.04 4.17
N PHE A 681 20.32 15.47 2.96
CA PHE A 681 19.20 14.89 2.22
C PHE A 681 19.53 13.47 1.72
N LEU A 682 20.71 13.23 1.15
CA LEU A 682 21.20 11.90 0.79
C LEU A 682 21.20 10.94 2.00
N SER A 683 21.77 11.39 3.12
CA SER A 683 21.87 10.56 4.34
C SER A 683 20.50 10.24 4.94
N MET A 684 19.60 11.22 4.96
CA MET A 684 18.21 11.05 5.39
C MET A 684 17.48 10.03 4.49
N MET A 685 17.58 10.18 3.18
CA MET A 685 16.90 9.33 2.21
C MET A 685 17.41 7.88 2.24
N LEU A 686 18.72 7.66 2.31
CA LEU A 686 19.30 6.32 2.41
C LEU A 686 18.90 5.62 3.72
N ARG A 687 18.84 6.35 4.84
CA ARG A 687 18.32 5.80 6.12
C ARG A 687 16.87 5.38 6.03
N THR A 688 15.99 6.18 5.43
CA THR A 688 14.58 5.82 5.27
C THR A 688 14.36 4.66 4.29
N ILE A 689 15.20 4.55 3.24
CA ILE A 689 15.25 3.35 2.40
C ILE A 689 15.60 2.11 3.23
N ARG A 690 16.66 2.16 4.06
CA ARG A 690 17.02 1.06 4.96
C ARG A 690 15.89 0.71 5.92
N ALA A 691 15.28 1.70 6.59
CA ALA A 691 14.15 1.49 7.50
C ALA A 691 12.95 0.82 6.80
N SER A 692 12.61 1.24 5.58
CA SER A 692 11.53 0.59 4.82
C SER A 692 11.86 -0.85 4.40
N LYS A 693 13.14 -1.23 4.28
CA LYS A 693 13.54 -2.62 3.99
C LYS A 693 13.58 -3.49 5.25
N LEU A 694 14.01 -2.94 6.39
CA LEU A 694 13.89 -3.60 7.70
C LEU A 694 12.40 -3.87 8.04
N LEU A 695 11.52 -2.89 7.85
CA LEU A 695 10.08 -3.06 8.08
C LEU A 695 9.46 -4.14 7.16
N ASP A 696 9.84 -4.19 5.88
CA ASP A 696 9.38 -5.24 4.96
C ASP A 696 10.00 -6.63 5.30
N LEU A 697 11.19 -6.70 5.91
CA LEU A 697 11.73 -7.94 6.48
C LEU A 697 10.93 -8.37 7.72
N ARG A 698 10.78 -7.50 8.72
CA ARG A 698 10.03 -7.78 9.95
C ARG A 698 8.60 -8.24 9.65
N THR A 699 7.86 -7.48 8.84
CA THR A 699 6.41 -7.69 8.65
C THR A 699 6.04 -8.69 7.56
N ARG A 700 6.94 -8.97 6.60
CA ARG A 700 6.65 -9.83 5.42
C ARG A 700 7.74 -10.86 5.10
N THR A 701 8.86 -10.84 5.83
CA THR A 701 10.05 -11.70 5.61
C THR A 701 10.58 -11.55 4.18
N ARG A 702 10.63 -10.31 3.69
CA ARG A 702 10.93 -9.95 2.30
C ARG A 702 12.43 -9.91 1.99
N ILE A 703 13.10 -11.05 2.09
CA ILE A 703 14.55 -11.20 1.83
C ILE A 703 14.82 -11.12 0.32
N SER A 704 15.75 -10.25 -0.09
CA SER A 704 16.16 -10.09 -1.50
C SER A 704 17.06 -11.24 -1.96
N ILE A 705 16.85 -11.75 -3.18
CA ILE A 705 17.69 -12.79 -3.80
C ILE A 705 18.25 -12.27 -5.12
N ASP A 706 19.57 -12.37 -5.31
CA ASP A 706 20.26 -11.88 -6.52
C ASP A 706 20.22 -12.88 -7.69
N LYS A 707 20.23 -14.20 -7.42
CA LYS A 707 20.06 -15.27 -8.43
C LYS A 707 18.57 -15.57 -8.73
N GLY A 708 17.79 -14.56 -9.11
CA GLY A 708 16.37 -14.75 -9.43
C GLY A 708 15.67 -13.48 -9.91
N GLY A 709 14.44 -13.61 -10.43
CA GLY A 709 13.56 -12.48 -10.76
C GLY A 709 12.09 -12.74 -10.42
N ILE A 710 11.28 -11.69 -10.29
CA ILE A 710 9.82 -11.79 -10.43
C ILE A 710 9.46 -11.43 -11.87
N LEU A 711 8.99 -12.41 -12.64
CA LEU A 711 8.88 -12.34 -14.10
C LEU A 711 7.43 -12.57 -14.57
N MET A 712 7.05 -11.93 -15.68
CA MET A 712 5.75 -12.16 -16.34
C MET A 712 5.75 -13.50 -17.06
N GLY A 713 4.66 -14.26 -16.95
CA GLY A 713 4.47 -15.50 -17.73
C GLY A 713 4.26 -15.24 -19.21
N CYS A 714 4.84 -16.08 -20.05
CA CYS A 714 4.70 -16.10 -21.51
C CYS A 714 4.64 -17.55 -22.02
N LEU A 715 4.21 -17.72 -23.27
CA LEU A 715 4.07 -19.02 -23.94
C LEU A 715 5.11 -19.18 -25.04
N ASP A 716 5.67 -20.37 -25.19
CA ASP A 716 6.48 -20.75 -26.34
C ASP A 716 5.60 -21.09 -27.56
N GLU A 717 5.22 -20.03 -28.29
CA GLU A 717 4.54 -20.10 -29.59
C GLU A 717 5.32 -20.88 -30.66
N THR A 718 6.64 -21.12 -30.46
CA THR A 718 7.47 -21.84 -31.44
C THR A 718 7.41 -23.36 -31.25
N GLY A 719 6.99 -23.85 -30.07
CA GLY A 719 7.02 -25.26 -29.74
C GLY A 719 8.42 -25.86 -29.67
N THR A 720 9.43 -25.08 -29.30
CA THR A 720 10.81 -25.53 -29.10
C THR A 720 10.94 -26.27 -27.77
N LEU A 721 10.42 -25.70 -26.68
CA LEU A 721 10.54 -26.23 -25.32
C LEU A 721 9.77 -27.55 -25.16
N GLU A 722 10.34 -28.47 -24.37
CA GLU A 722 9.70 -29.71 -23.94
C GLU A 722 9.04 -29.58 -22.55
N TYR A 723 8.18 -30.54 -22.22
CA TYR A 723 7.55 -30.57 -20.91
C TYR A 723 8.58 -30.74 -19.79
N GLY A 724 8.52 -29.89 -18.77
CA GLY A 724 9.52 -29.79 -17.70
C GLY A 724 10.59 -28.71 -17.93
N GLN A 725 10.65 -28.11 -19.13
CA GLN A 725 11.57 -27.03 -19.46
C GLN A 725 10.91 -25.64 -19.36
N VAL A 726 11.73 -24.60 -19.27
CA VAL A 726 11.35 -23.18 -19.46
C VAL A 726 12.47 -22.43 -20.19
N PHE A 727 12.14 -21.31 -20.83
CA PHE A 727 13.15 -20.32 -21.26
C PHE A 727 13.08 -19.07 -20.38
N VAL A 728 14.22 -18.61 -19.89
CA VAL A 728 14.35 -17.41 -19.06
C VAL A 728 15.58 -16.63 -19.52
N GLN A 729 15.36 -15.41 -20.02
CA GLN A 729 16.41 -14.45 -20.31
C GLN A 729 16.08 -13.13 -19.63
N TYR A 730 17.04 -12.56 -18.89
CA TYR A 730 16.88 -11.30 -18.17
C TYR A 730 17.89 -10.26 -18.62
N SER A 731 17.46 -8.99 -18.59
CA SER A 731 18.31 -7.86 -18.92
C SER A 731 19.20 -7.45 -17.73
N THR A 732 20.49 -7.24 -18.02
CA THR A 732 21.38 -6.44 -17.17
C THR A 732 21.39 -5.01 -17.68
N LYS A 733 21.48 -4.03 -16.76
CA LYS A 733 21.54 -2.62 -17.16
C LYS A 733 22.87 -2.34 -17.86
N PRO A 734 22.91 -1.56 -18.95
CA PRO A 734 24.17 -1.16 -19.55
C PRO A 734 25.03 -0.40 -18.54
N SER A 735 26.29 -0.81 -18.41
CA SER A 735 27.35 0.11 -17.98
C SER A 735 27.46 1.24 -19.01
N GLN A 736 28.06 2.37 -18.62
CA GLN A 736 28.13 3.56 -19.48
C GLN A 736 29.21 3.42 -20.57
N SER A 737 28.95 2.59 -21.58
CA SER A 737 29.70 2.57 -22.84
C SER A 737 29.00 3.44 -23.91
N SER A 738 29.67 4.51 -24.31
CA SER A 738 29.10 5.57 -25.15
C SER A 738 29.15 5.26 -26.65
N SER A 739 28.29 4.37 -27.14
CA SER A 739 28.10 4.12 -28.58
C SER A 739 26.62 3.98 -28.94
N GLY A 740 26.09 4.98 -29.65
CA GLY A 740 24.66 5.08 -30.00
C GLY A 740 24.23 4.24 -31.21
N ASP A 741 24.49 2.93 -31.22
CA ASP A 741 24.01 2.00 -32.25
C ASP A 741 22.85 1.11 -31.72
N GLY A 742 21.91 0.77 -32.59
CA GLY A 742 20.55 0.31 -32.26
C GLY A 742 20.40 -1.13 -31.74
N ARG A 743 21.42 -1.71 -31.09
CA ARG A 743 21.50 -3.15 -30.76
C ARG A 743 21.40 -3.42 -29.25
N SER A 744 20.21 -3.28 -28.67
CA SER A 744 19.96 -3.44 -27.23
C SER A 744 20.10 -4.86 -26.66
N TYR A 745 20.63 -5.83 -27.41
CA TYR A 745 20.77 -7.24 -26.99
C TYR A 745 22.11 -7.57 -26.30
N GLN A 746 23.04 -6.61 -26.17
CA GLN A 746 24.39 -6.87 -25.65
C GLN A 746 24.49 -7.03 -24.11
N ASN A 747 23.42 -6.74 -23.35
CA ASN A 747 23.37 -6.91 -21.89
C ASN A 747 22.15 -7.76 -21.49
N CYS A 748 22.15 -9.02 -21.90
CA CYS A 748 21.11 -10.00 -21.59
C CYS A 748 21.78 -11.34 -21.24
N HIS A 749 21.28 -12.00 -20.21
CA HIS A 749 21.77 -13.30 -19.77
C HIS A 749 20.65 -14.33 -19.85
N VAL A 750 20.92 -15.45 -20.52
CA VAL A 750 20.07 -16.65 -20.48
C VAL A 750 20.38 -17.41 -19.20
N VAL A 751 19.35 -17.96 -18.57
CA VAL A 751 19.48 -18.87 -17.42
C VAL A 751 19.45 -20.30 -17.94
N GLU A 752 20.39 -21.12 -17.46
CA GLU A 752 20.45 -22.56 -17.76
C GLU A 752 20.49 -23.36 -16.46
N GLY A 753 19.99 -24.60 -16.49
CA GLY A 753 19.94 -25.50 -15.34
C GLY A 753 18.67 -25.37 -14.50
N LYS A 754 18.65 -26.01 -13.33
CA LYS A 754 17.47 -26.11 -12.47
C LYS A 754 17.01 -24.74 -11.95
N VAL A 755 15.72 -24.45 -12.12
CA VAL A 755 15.06 -23.27 -11.57
C VAL A 755 13.88 -23.66 -10.69
N VAL A 756 13.68 -22.90 -9.60
CA VAL A 756 12.49 -22.97 -8.77
C VAL A 756 11.50 -21.87 -9.18
N ILE A 757 10.25 -22.26 -9.43
CA ILE A 757 9.18 -21.39 -9.93
C ILE A 757 7.93 -21.52 -9.04
N ALA A 758 7.32 -20.39 -8.67
CA ALA A 758 6.07 -20.34 -7.92
C ALA A 758 5.25 -19.07 -8.23
N LYS A 759 3.92 -19.16 -8.23
CA LYS A 759 3.01 -18.00 -8.34
C LYS A 759 2.47 -17.65 -6.95
N ASN A 760 2.45 -16.36 -6.59
CA ASN A 760 1.90 -15.92 -5.29
C ASN A 760 0.41 -15.52 -5.41
N PRO A 761 -0.45 -15.82 -4.43
CA PRO A 761 -0.17 -16.62 -3.23
C PRO A 761 -0.01 -18.11 -3.57
N CYS A 762 0.90 -18.79 -2.88
CA CYS A 762 1.13 -20.23 -2.97
C CYS A 762 1.00 -20.86 -1.58
N LEU A 763 0.27 -21.96 -1.45
CA LEU A 763 0.01 -22.61 -0.15
C LEU A 763 0.19 -24.13 -0.21
N HIS A 764 -0.11 -24.76 -1.35
CA HIS A 764 0.07 -26.19 -1.52
C HIS A 764 1.56 -26.49 -1.76
N PRO A 765 2.17 -27.54 -1.14
CA PRO A 765 3.56 -27.89 -1.40
C PRO A 765 3.91 -28.15 -2.88
N GLY A 766 2.93 -28.51 -3.70
CA GLY A 766 3.08 -28.67 -5.15
C GLY A 766 3.00 -27.39 -6.00
N ASP A 767 2.66 -26.23 -5.40
CA ASP A 767 2.62 -24.93 -6.11
C ASP A 767 4.03 -24.43 -6.47
N LEU A 768 5.03 -24.91 -5.73
CA LEU A 768 6.45 -24.64 -5.94
C LEU A 768 7.02 -25.75 -6.83
N ARG A 769 7.43 -25.37 -8.03
CA ARG A 769 7.88 -26.25 -9.09
C ARG A 769 9.38 -26.16 -9.28
N VAL A 770 10.04 -27.29 -9.56
CA VAL A 770 11.44 -27.33 -10.02
C VAL A 770 11.44 -27.77 -11.47
N LEU A 771 11.79 -26.85 -12.36
CA LEU A 771 11.84 -27.02 -13.81
C LEU A 771 13.28 -26.80 -14.30
N GLU A 772 13.56 -27.13 -15.57
CA GLU A 772 14.88 -26.93 -16.17
C GLU A 772 14.86 -25.70 -17.09
N ALA A 773 15.69 -24.69 -16.82
CA ALA A 773 15.90 -23.60 -17.76
C ALA A 773 16.91 -24.03 -18.85
N VAL A 774 16.59 -23.72 -20.10
CA VAL A 774 17.41 -24.11 -21.27
C VAL A 774 17.53 -22.95 -22.26
N ASP A 775 18.66 -22.81 -22.94
CA ASP A 775 18.82 -21.84 -24.02
C ASP A 775 18.10 -22.30 -25.31
N ALA A 776 17.02 -21.59 -25.65
CA ALA A 776 16.32 -21.75 -26.90
C ALA A 776 16.62 -20.53 -27.79
N VAL A 777 17.53 -20.67 -28.75
CA VAL A 777 18.04 -19.57 -29.59
C VAL A 777 16.91 -18.75 -30.24
N VAL A 778 15.83 -19.41 -30.67
CA VAL A 778 14.65 -18.74 -31.27
C VAL A 778 13.88 -17.87 -30.28
N LEU A 779 13.93 -18.18 -28.98
CA LEU A 779 13.24 -17.45 -27.90
C LEU A 779 14.07 -16.31 -27.31
N ARG A 780 15.33 -16.09 -27.71
CA ARG A 780 16.21 -15.01 -27.19
C ARG A 780 15.70 -13.57 -27.44
N HIS A 781 14.57 -13.40 -28.12
CA HIS A 781 13.82 -12.14 -28.21
C HIS A 781 12.89 -11.89 -27.00
N MET A 782 12.61 -12.92 -26.20
CA MET A 782 11.79 -12.89 -25.00
C MET A 782 12.65 -12.57 -23.78
N VAL A 783 12.60 -11.31 -23.33
CA VAL A 783 13.43 -10.76 -22.26
C VAL A 783 12.53 -10.28 -21.12
N ASP A 784 13.01 -10.47 -19.89
CA ASP A 784 12.36 -10.07 -18.65
C ASP A 784 10.99 -10.77 -18.40
N CYS A 785 10.84 -11.97 -18.95
CA CYS A 785 9.70 -12.87 -18.81
C CYS A 785 10.17 -14.32 -18.63
N VAL A 786 9.30 -15.18 -18.11
CA VAL A 786 9.48 -16.64 -18.11
C VAL A 786 8.57 -17.26 -19.16
N VAL A 787 9.15 -18.02 -20.09
CA VAL A 787 8.44 -18.64 -21.20
C VAL A 787 8.21 -20.12 -20.90
N PHE A 788 6.95 -20.53 -20.89
CA PHE A 788 6.51 -21.90 -20.61
C PHE A 788 6.25 -22.70 -21.91
N PRO A 789 6.43 -24.03 -21.90
CA PRO A 789 6.23 -24.87 -23.07
C PRO A 789 4.75 -24.99 -23.41
N GLN A 790 4.43 -25.01 -24.70
CA GLN A 790 3.09 -25.38 -25.19
C GLN A 790 2.86 -26.90 -25.30
N LYS A 791 3.82 -27.71 -24.81
CA LYS A 791 3.79 -29.17 -24.81
C LYS A 791 3.64 -29.71 -23.39
N GLY A 792 2.96 -30.85 -23.26
CA GLY A 792 2.91 -31.62 -22.01
C GLY A 792 1.53 -32.20 -21.73
N HIS A 793 1.36 -32.71 -20.52
CA HIS A 793 0.10 -33.28 -20.03
C HIS A 793 -0.69 -32.33 -19.12
N ARG A 794 -0.06 -31.25 -18.65
CA ARG A 794 -0.67 -30.16 -17.86
C ARG A 794 0.18 -28.89 -18.00
N PRO A 795 -0.38 -27.67 -18.11
CA PRO A 795 0.40 -26.43 -18.20
C PRO A 795 1.13 -26.12 -16.88
N HIS A 796 2.43 -25.81 -16.94
CA HIS A 796 3.20 -25.37 -15.77
C HIS A 796 2.60 -24.15 -15.04
N PRO A 797 1.99 -23.14 -15.72
CA PRO A 797 1.17 -22.13 -15.05
C PRO A 797 0.09 -22.71 -14.13
N ASN A 798 -0.71 -23.66 -14.64
CA ASN A 798 -1.79 -24.28 -13.87
C ASN A 798 -1.29 -25.14 -12.70
N GLU A 799 -0.08 -25.70 -12.81
CA GLU A 799 0.59 -26.39 -11.70
C GLU A 799 1.06 -25.42 -10.59
N CYS A 800 1.40 -24.18 -10.95
CA CYS A 800 1.76 -23.12 -10.01
C CYS A 800 0.51 -22.40 -9.46
N SER A 801 -0.16 -23.04 -8.50
CA SER A 801 -1.33 -22.48 -7.79
C SER A 801 -2.49 -22.07 -8.71
N GLY A 802 -2.78 -22.86 -9.75
CA GLY A 802 -3.90 -22.63 -10.66
C GLY A 802 -3.76 -21.41 -11.57
N SER A 803 -2.53 -20.97 -11.84
CA SER A 803 -2.22 -19.72 -12.55
C SER A 803 -2.48 -19.81 -14.07
N ASP A 804 -2.82 -18.66 -14.67
CA ASP A 804 -3.03 -18.45 -16.10
C ASP A 804 -1.96 -17.48 -16.67
N LEU A 805 -1.99 -17.21 -17.98
CA LEU A 805 -1.07 -16.27 -18.64
C LEU A 805 -1.72 -14.90 -18.91
N ASP A 806 -2.78 -14.53 -18.19
CA ASP A 806 -3.54 -13.28 -18.41
C ASP A 806 -2.91 -12.03 -17.73
N GLY A 807 -1.78 -12.25 -17.06
CA GLY A 807 -0.85 -11.24 -16.54
C GLY A 807 -0.18 -11.59 -15.23
N ASP A 808 -0.22 -12.87 -14.82
CA ASP A 808 0.42 -13.35 -13.59
C ASP A 808 1.95 -13.14 -13.60
N LEU A 809 2.47 -12.95 -12.38
CA LEU A 809 3.89 -12.79 -12.10
C LEU A 809 4.40 -13.97 -11.25
N TYR A 810 5.45 -14.61 -11.74
CA TYR A 810 6.07 -15.77 -11.10
C TYR A 810 7.34 -15.36 -10.37
N PHE A 811 7.51 -15.88 -9.15
CA PHE A 811 8.83 -15.99 -8.53
C PHE A 811 9.64 -17.02 -9.32
N VAL A 812 10.82 -16.63 -9.79
CA VAL A 812 11.78 -17.51 -10.48
C VAL A 812 13.13 -17.34 -9.79
N SER A 813 13.77 -18.44 -9.39
CA SER A 813 15.12 -18.43 -8.81
C SER A 813 15.98 -19.56 -9.36
N TRP A 814 17.23 -19.23 -9.67
CA TRP A 814 18.31 -20.14 -10.06
C TRP A 814 19.44 -20.15 -9.01
N ASP A 815 19.12 -19.73 -7.78
CA ASP A 815 19.95 -19.93 -6.60
C ASP A 815 19.93 -21.41 -6.19
N GLU A 816 21.06 -22.10 -6.37
CA GLU A 816 21.21 -23.54 -6.08
C GLU A 816 20.86 -23.90 -4.63
N ASP A 817 21.12 -23.00 -3.67
CA ASP A 817 20.77 -23.22 -2.26
C ASP A 817 19.25 -23.23 -2.01
N LEU A 818 18.46 -22.67 -2.94
CA LEU A 818 17.00 -22.54 -2.85
C LEU A 818 16.24 -23.56 -3.71
N ILE A 819 16.94 -24.43 -4.46
CA ILE A 819 16.31 -25.55 -5.17
C ILE A 819 15.99 -26.65 -4.15
N PRO A 820 14.71 -26.98 -3.88
CA PRO A 820 14.37 -27.98 -2.89
C PRO A 820 14.81 -29.39 -3.33
N PRO A 821 15.31 -30.23 -2.40
CA PRO A 821 15.64 -31.62 -2.68
C PRO A 821 14.38 -32.48 -2.93
N CYS A 822 13.25 -32.15 -2.32
CA CYS A 822 11.99 -32.87 -2.50
C CYS A 822 11.07 -32.16 -3.50
N ARG A 823 10.24 -32.95 -4.20
CA ARG A 823 9.15 -32.48 -5.07
C ARG A 823 7.82 -33.03 -4.57
N TYR A 824 6.74 -32.30 -4.78
CA TYR A 824 5.38 -32.71 -4.40
C TYR A 824 4.43 -32.52 -5.60
N PRO A 825 3.44 -33.40 -5.83
CA PRO A 825 2.49 -33.24 -6.93
C PRO A 825 1.67 -31.94 -6.79
N PRO A 826 1.33 -31.28 -7.91
CA PRO A 826 0.47 -30.09 -7.89
C PRO A 826 -0.95 -30.46 -7.46
N MET A 827 -1.65 -29.52 -6.82
CA MET A 827 -3.06 -29.73 -6.46
C MET A 827 -3.92 -29.79 -7.73
N ASP A 828 -5.12 -30.37 -7.65
CA ASP A 828 -6.15 -30.09 -8.65
C ASP A 828 -6.69 -28.67 -8.44
N TYR A 829 -6.86 -27.95 -9.54
CA TYR A 829 -7.34 -26.57 -9.60
C TYR A 829 -8.63 -26.46 -10.42
N GLY A 830 -9.35 -27.57 -10.60
CA GLY A 830 -10.67 -27.62 -11.24
C GLY A 830 -11.66 -26.61 -10.65
N ALA A 831 -12.29 -25.82 -11.52
CA ALA A 831 -13.18 -24.75 -11.11
C ALA A 831 -14.47 -25.26 -10.48
N ALA A 832 -14.91 -24.63 -9.38
CA ALA A 832 -16.20 -24.91 -8.78
C ALA A 832 -17.36 -24.56 -9.75
N GLN A 833 -18.34 -25.45 -9.86
CA GLN A 833 -19.47 -25.30 -10.78
C GLN A 833 -20.31 -24.07 -10.42
N SER A 834 -20.24 -23.02 -11.25
CA SER A 834 -20.94 -21.76 -11.02
C SER A 834 -22.46 -21.90 -11.20
N THR A 835 -23.24 -21.42 -10.23
CA THR A 835 -24.69 -21.25 -10.37
C THR A 835 -25.01 -20.31 -11.54
N LEU A 836 -25.99 -20.66 -12.35
CA LEU A 836 -26.55 -19.81 -13.39
C LEU A 836 -27.96 -19.36 -12.98
N LEU A 837 -28.32 -18.12 -13.31
CA LEU A 837 -29.69 -17.62 -13.21
C LEU A 837 -30.51 -18.01 -14.45
N ASP A 838 -31.82 -18.05 -14.29
CA ASP A 838 -32.82 -18.18 -15.35
C ASP A 838 -33.15 -16.84 -16.04
N HIS A 839 -32.88 -15.72 -15.37
CA HIS A 839 -33.13 -14.35 -15.86
C HIS A 839 -31.83 -13.54 -16.07
N ASP A 840 -31.95 -12.29 -16.54
CA ASP A 840 -30.82 -11.38 -16.77
C ASP A 840 -30.37 -10.73 -15.46
N VAL A 841 -29.06 -10.64 -15.22
CA VAL A 841 -28.50 -10.11 -13.97
C VAL A 841 -28.88 -8.63 -13.79
N THR A 842 -29.57 -8.34 -12.69
CA THR A 842 -29.97 -6.99 -12.28
C THR A 842 -28.84 -6.25 -11.55
N ILE A 843 -28.96 -4.92 -11.46
CA ILE A 843 -27.97 -4.10 -10.76
C ILE A 843 -28.15 -4.20 -9.24
N GLU A 844 -29.37 -4.48 -8.80
CA GLU A 844 -29.81 -4.72 -7.43
C GLU A 844 -29.20 -6.02 -6.87
N GLU A 845 -29.09 -7.07 -7.70
CA GLU A 845 -28.35 -8.30 -7.37
C GLU A 845 -26.84 -8.05 -7.32
N VAL A 846 -26.27 -7.22 -8.20
CA VAL A 846 -24.84 -6.88 -8.15
C VAL A 846 -24.50 -6.10 -6.87
N ALA A 847 -25.39 -5.19 -6.45
CA ALA A 847 -25.29 -4.49 -5.17
C ALA A 847 -25.41 -5.45 -3.97
N GLU A 848 -26.34 -6.41 -4.02
CA GLU A 848 -26.46 -7.43 -2.96
C GLU A 848 -25.27 -8.40 -2.94
N TYR A 849 -24.76 -8.81 -4.10
CA TYR A 849 -23.55 -9.60 -4.23
C TYR A 849 -22.32 -8.88 -3.67
N PHE A 850 -22.19 -7.57 -3.88
CA PHE A 850 -21.11 -6.78 -3.28
C PHE A 850 -21.13 -6.84 -1.74
N THR A 851 -22.30 -6.64 -1.11
CA THR A 851 -22.41 -6.70 0.36
C THR A 851 -22.20 -8.14 0.87
N ASN A 852 -22.75 -9.14 0.18
CA ASN A 852 -22.54 -10.56 0.48
C ASN A 852 -21.08 -10.99 0.28
N TYR A 853 -20.32 -10.36 -0.62
CA TYR A 853 -18.88 -10.59 -0.77
C TYR A 853 -18.13 -10.15 0.49
N ILE A 854 -18.37 -8.94 1.02
CA ILE A 854 -17.68 -8.45 2.23
C ILE A 854 -18.01 -9.34 3.44
N LEU A 855 -19.27 -9.76 3.57
CA LEU A 855 -19.72 -10.71 4.59
C LEU A 855 -18.97 -12.07 4.52
N ASN A 856 -18.49 -12.48 3.35
CA ASN A 856 -17.88 -13.80 3.12
C ASN A 856 -16.39 -13.76 2.69
N ASP A 857 -15.71 -12.61 2.74
CA ASP A 857 -14.28 -12.48 2.38
C ASP A 857 -13.37 -13.19 3.40
N SER A 858 -13.15 -14.49 3.17
CA SER A 858 -12.40 -15.38 4.05
C SER A 858 -10.93 -15.58 3.63
N LEU A 859 -10.50 -15.05 2.48
CA LEU A 859 -9.17 -15.30 1.89
C LEU A 859 -8.02 -14.91 2.83
N GLY A 860 -8.13 -13.74 3.46
CA GLY A 860 -7.14 -13.27 4.45
C GLY A 860 -7.12 -14.13 5.72
N ILE A 861 -8.25 -14.70 6.12
CA ILE A 861 -8.36 -15.59 7.29
C ILE A 861 -7.72 -16.94 6.96
N ILE A 862 -7.98 -17.49 5.77
CA ILE A 862 -7.40 -18.76 5.28
C ILE A 862 -5.86 -18.66 5.22
N SER A 863 -5.30 -17.63 4.60
CA SER A 863 -3.84 -17.47 4.51
C SER A 863 -3.17 -17.25 5.87
N ASN A 864 -3.84 -16.56 6.81
CA ASN A 864 -3.34 -16.42 8.18
C ASN A 864 -3.37 -17.76 8.91
N ALA A 865 -4.47 -18.50 8.83
CA ALA A 865 -4.60 -19.83 9.44
C ALA A 865 -3.56 -20.80 8.89
N HIS A 866 -3.34 -20.83 7.58
CA HIS A 866 -2.30 -21.68 6.97
C HIS A 866 -0.90 -21.33 7.48
N THR A 867 -0.60 -20.04 7.66
CA THR A 867 0.68 -19.60 8.22
C THR A 867 0.87 -20.08 9.66
N VAL A 868 -0.20 -20.10 10.48
CA VAL A 868 -0.17 -20.62 11.85
C VAL A 868 0.00 -22.14 11.89
N PHE A 869 -0.79 -22.90 11.12
CA PHE A 869 -0.69 -24.37 11.13
C PHE A 869 0.65 -24.85 10.54
N ALA A 870 1.14 -24.23 9.47
CA ALA A 870 2.45 -24.58 8.90
C ALA A 870 3.65 -24.18 9.78
N ASP A 871 3.45 -23.31 10.77
CA ASP A 871 4.46 -22.95 11.78
C ASP A 871 4.40 -23.86 13.02
N LYS A 872 3.21 -24.33 13.40
CA LYS A 872 3.01 -25.24 14.56
C LYS A 872 3.24 -26.72 14.26
N GLU A 873 2.83 -27.20 13.09
CA GLU A 873 2.82 -28.63 12.80
C GLU A 873 4.20 -29.11 12.33
N PRO A 874 4.73 -30.26 12.84
CA PRO A 874 6.05 -30.78 12.44
C PRO A 874 6.19 -31.05 10.94
N THR A 875 5.08 -31.34 10.25
CA THR A 875 5.02 -31.54 8.79
C THR A 875 4.79 -30.24 8.00
N LYS A 876 4.72 -29.09 8.67
CA LYS A 876 4.61 -27.75 8.06
C LYS A 876 3.42 -27.68 7.09
N ALA A 877 3.66 -27.34 5.82
CA ALA A 877 2.60 -27.28 4.79
C ALA A 877 2.07 -28.64 4.30
N LEU A 878 2.67 -29.76 4.72
CA LEU A 878 2.16 -31.12 4.47
C LEU A 878 1.16 -31.61 5.55
N SER A 879 0.84 -30.80 6.55
CA SER A 879 -0.21 -31.11 7.52
C SER A 879 -1.61 -31.10 6.86
N GLU A 880 -2.51 -31.95 7.34
CA GLU A 880 -3.87 -32.09 6.79
C GLU A 880 -4.62 -30.75 6.78
N GLN A 881 -4.46 -29.96 7.85
CA GLN A 881 -5.04 -28.63 7.99
C GLN A 881 -4.53 -27.66 6.92
N CYS A 882 -3.23 -27.69 6.59
CA CYS A 882 -2.64 -26.85 5.54
C CYS A 882 -3.12 -27.26 4.15
N ILE A 883 -3.19 -28.55 3.85
CA ILE A 883 -3.70 -29.06 2.56
C ILE A 883 -5.19 -28.72 2.37
N GLU A 884 -6.01 -28.79 3.42
CA GLU A 884 -7.41 -28.37 3.36
C GLU A 884 -7.55 -26.84 3.22
N LEU A 885 -6.73 -26.06 3.93
CA LEU A 885 -6.68 -24.59 3.78
C LEU A 885 -6.20 -24.15 2.40
N ALA A 886 -5.31 -24.88 1.74
CA ALA A 886 -4.90 -24.61 0.36
C ALA A 886 -6.08 -24.78 -0.62
N LYS A 887 -6.86 -25.86 -0.47
CA LYS A 887 -8.10 -26.08 -1.25
C LYS A 887 -9.11 -24.95 -1.03
N LEU A 888 -9.37 -24.57 0.23
CA LEU A 888 -10.26 -23.45 0.55
C LEU A 888 -9.73 -22.11 0.01
N SER A 889 -8.41 -21.90 -0.03
CA SER A 889 -7.80 -20.70 -0.60
C SER A 889 -8.04 -20.59 -2.10
N SER A 890 -8.02 -21.72 -2.84
CA SER A 890 -8.36 -21.73 -4.27
C SER A 890 -9.81 -21.24 -4.50
N VAL A 891 -10.76 -21.76 -3.73
CA VAL A 891 -12.17 -21.32 -3.78
C VAL A 891 -12.29 -19.83 -3.41
N ALA A 892 -11.58 -19.37 -2.39
CA ALA A 892 -11.59 -17.97 -1.95
C ALA A 892 -10.95 -16.99 -2.96
N VAL A 893 -9.96 -17.43 -3.75
CA VAL A 893 -9.35 -16.62 -4.82
C VAL A 893 -10.34 -16.37 -5.95
N ASP A 894 -11.17 -17.36 -6.29
CA ASP A 894 -12.14 -17.30 -7.39
C ASP A 894 -13.57 -16.92 -6.98
N PHE A 895 -13.87 -16.81 -5.69
CA PHE A 895 -15.14 -16.25 -5.17
C PHE A 895 -15.58 -14.93 -5.87
N PRO A 896 -14.68 -13.95 -6.19
CA PRO A 896 -15.00 -12.78 -7.01
C PRO A 896 -15.47 -13.03 -8.45
N LYS A 897 -15.38 -14.27 -8.96
CA LYS A 897 -15.74 -14.68 -10.32
C LYS A 897 -16.88 -15.72 -10.34
N THR A 898 -16.96 -16.58 -9.32
CA THR A 898 -17.90 -17.71 -9.25
C THR A 898 -19.16 -17.40 -8.44
N GLY A 899 -19.04 -16.54 -7.42
CA GLY A 899 -20.08 -16.30 -6.42
C GLY A 899 -20.12 -17.32 -5.28
N ILE A 900 -19.20 -18.31 -5.24
CA ILE A 900 -19.17 -19.37 -4.23
C ILE A 900 -18.19 -19.03 -3.10
N PRO A 901 -18.62 -18.81 -1.85
CA PRO A 901 -17.75 -18.43 -0.74
C PRO A 901 -17.05 -19.64 -0.09
N ALA A 902 -15.78 -19.48 0.29
CA ALA A 902 -15.02 -20.51 1.00
C ALA A 902 -15.35 -20.55 2.50
N LYS A 903 -16.24 -21.46 2.90
CA LYS A 903 -16.67 -21.69 4.29
C LYS A 903 -15.56 -22.39 5.10
N ILE A 904 -14.94 -21.69 6.06
CA ILE A 904 -13.88 -22.25 6.91
C ILE A 904 -14.48 -23.11 8.06
N PRO A 905 -14.15 -24.42 8.16
CA PRO A 905 -14.51 -25.24 9.32
C PRO A 905 -13.86 -24.75 10.61
N HIS A 906 -14.56 -24.85 11.75
CA HIS A 906 -14.04 -24.35 13.04
C HIS A 906 -12.68 -24.96 13.44
N ARG A 907 -12.36 -26.20 13.01
CA ARG A 907 -11.06 -26.82 13.28
C ARG A 907 -9.87 -26.12 12.59
N LEU A 908 -10.11 -25.40 11.49
CA LEU A 908 -9.11 -24.67 10.72
C LEU A 908 -9.02 -23.18 11.10
N ARG A 909 -9.65 -22.75 12.20
CA ARG A 909 -9.54 -21.38 12.71
C ARG A 909 -8.37 -21.28 13.71
N ALA A 910 -7.39 -20.42 13.40
CA ALA A 910 -6.27 -20.16 14.30
C ALA A 910 -6.70 -19.40 15.57
N LYS A 911 -6.38 -19.98 16.74
CA LYS A 911 -6.69 -19.44 18.07
C LYS A 911 -5.54 -18.64 18.69
N GLU A 912 -4.32 -19.05 18.35
CA GLU A 912 -3.05 -18.51 18.83
C GLU A 912 -2.18 -18.25 17.60
N TYR A 913 -1.37 -17.18 17.62
CA TYR A 913 -0.60 -16.71 16.48
C TYR A 913 0.90 -16.65 16.83
N PRO A 914 1.83 -16.91 15.89
CA PRO A 914 3.24 -16.76 16.17
C PRO A 914 3.62 -15.30 16.41
N ASP A 915 4.65 -15.08 17.21
CA ASP A 915 5.25 -13.79 17.56
C ASP A 915 5.53 -12.90 16.34
N PHE A 916 5.92 -13.48 15.20
CA PHE A 916 6.17 -12.76 13.94
C PHE A 916 4.91 -12.20 13.24
N MET A 917 3.70 -12.56 13.69
CA MET A 917 2.45 -12.02 13.14
C MET A 917 1.93 -10.78 13.88
N GLU A 918 2.58 -10.39 14.99
CA GLU A 918 2.33 -9.15 15.75
C GLU A 918 0.83 -8.84 15.96
N LYS A 919 0.15 -9.75 16.67
CA LYS A 919 -1.29 -9.67 17.00
C LYS A 919 -1.51 -9.40 18.50
N PRO A 920 -1.40 -8.15 18.99
CA PRO A 920 -1.53 -7.83 20.42
C PRO A 920 -2.92 -8.19 20.99
N ASP A 921 -3.99 -8.00 20.22
CA ASP A 921 -5.38 -8.32 20.61
C ASP A 921 -5.70 -9.84 20.55
N LYS A 922 -4.69 -10.72 20.43
CA LYS A 922 -4.85 -12.19 20.31
C LYS A 922 -3.76 -12.91 21.09
N PHE A 923 -3.98 -14.19 21.40
CA PHE A 923 -2.95 -15.03 22.01
C PHE A 923 -1.75 -15.21 21.08
N THR A 924 -0.54 -15.07 21.61
CA THR A 924 0.70 -15.27 20.86
C THR A 924 1.67 -16.25 21.51
N TYR A 925 2.41 -17.00 20.70
CA TYR A 925 3.48 -17.90 21.12
C TYR A 925 4.78 -17.58 20.36
N GLU A 926 5.95 -17.92 20.91
CA GLU A 926 7.21 -17.75 20.19
C GLU A 926 7.39 -18.86 19.13
N SER A 927 7.39 -18.48 17.85
CA SER A 927 7.62 -19.41 16.74
C SER A 927 9.02 -20.02 16.83
N GLN A 928 9.08 -21.35 16.69
CA GLN A 928 10.32 -22.13 16.59
C GLN A 928 10.68 -22.46 15.13
N SER A 929 10.00 -21.85 14.15
CA SER A 929 10.39 -21.97 12.74
C SER A 929 11.37 -20.87 12.35
N VAL A 930 12.06 -21.07 11.21
CA VAL A 930 12.99 -20.09 10.66
C VAL A 930 12.39 -18.69 10.49
N ILE A 931 11.07 -18.58 10.25
CA ILE A 931 10.40 -17.26 10.12
C ILE A 931 10.39 -16.52 11.47
N GLY A 932 10.23 -17.24 12.59
CA GLY A 932 10.39 -16.67 13.93
C GLY A 932 11.82 -16.17 14.17
N HIS A 933 12.83 -16.99 13.89
CA HIS A 933 14.24 -16.60 14.06
C HIS A 933 14.61 -15.37 13.19
N LEU A 934 14.26 -15.38 11.90
CA LEU A 934 14.49 -14.27 10.97
C LEU A 934 13.81 -12.97 11.43
N TYR A 935 12.59 -13.06 11.95
CA TYR A 935 11.85 -11.92 12.51
C TYR A 935 12.51 -11.36 13.78
N ARG A 936 12.94 -12.23 14.70
CA ARG A 936 13.55 -11.81 15.98
C ARG A 936 14.90 -11.12 15.75
N GLU A 937 15.72 -11.61 14.81
CA GLU A 937 16.99 -10.96 14.38
C GLU A 937 16.76 -9.52 13.87
N VAL A 938 15.78 -9.31 13.00
CA VAL A 938 15.45 -7.97 12.46
C VAL A 938 14.86 -7.07 13.54
N LYS A 939 14.06 -7.63 14.46
CA LYS A 939 13.40 -6.88 15.54
C LYS A 939 14.39 -6.34 16.58
N SER A 940 15.50 -7.04 16.86
CA SER A 940 16.58 -6.49 17.68
C SER A 940 17.30 -5.32 16.98
N ILE A 941 17.58 -5.44 15.68
CA ILE A 941 18.24 -4.38 14.89
C ILE A 941 17.38 -3.11 14.84
N GLU A 942 16.05 -3.22 14.66
CA GLU A 942 15.16 -2.05 14.68
C GLU A 942 15.12 -1.32 16.04
N ALA A 943 15.23 -2.06 17.15
CA ALA A 943 15.27 -1.47 18.49
C ALA A 943 16.52 -0.59 18.71
N GLU A 944 17.70 -1.05 18.25
CA GLU A 944 18.95 -0.29 18.31
C GLU A 944 18.95 0.93 17.37
N VAL A 945 18.31 0.81 16.21
CA VAL A 945 18.28 1.81 15.14
C VAL A 945 17.29 2.96 15.40
N SER A 946 16.47 2.87 16.45
CA SER A 946 15.36 3.80 16.74
C SER A 946 15.75 5.25 17.12
N THR A 947 17.01 5.67 16.94
CA THR A 947 17.49 7.04 17.13
C THR A 947 17.85 7.72 15.81
N SER A 948 16.84 8.22 15.09
CA SER A 948 17.06 9.04 13.89
C SER A 948 17.76 10.35 14.22
N LYS A 949 18.84 10.67 13.51
CA LYS A 949 19.52 11.97 13.62
C LYS A 949 18.72 13.03 12.85
N HIS A 950 17.77 13.65 13.53
CA HIS A 950 16.99 14.80 13.07
C HIS A 950 17.88 15.88 12.46
N PHE A 951 17.40 16.58 11.42
CA PHE A 951 18.11 17.74 10.91
C PHE A 951 17.92 18.89 11.92
N THR A 952 19.01 19.42 12.45
CA THR A 952 18.98 20.45 13.49
C THR A 952 19.85 21.64 13.10
N LYS A 953 19.64 22.81 13.71
CA LYS A 953 20.45 24.01 13.47
C LYS A 953 21.95 23.77 13.62
N SER A 954 22.36 22.89 14.55
CA SER A 954 23.75 22.45 14.71
C SER A 954 24.28 21.68 13.50
N ILE A 955 23.47 20.79 12.91
CA ILE A 955 23.83 20.05 11.69
C ILE A 955 23.84 20.99 10.48
N ALA A 956 22.89 21.92 10.36
CA ALA A 956 22.90 22.95 9.31
C ALA A 956 24.18 23.79 9.35
N THR A 957 24.59 24.29 10.53
CA THR A 957 25.85 25.05 10.68
C THR A 957 27.10 24.23 10.33
N ARG A 958 27.07 22.91 10.52
CA ARG A 958 28.23 22.03 10.25
C ARG A 958 28.27 21.46 8.82
N LEU A 959 27.13 21.28 8.17
CA LEU A 959 26.98 20.63 6.86
C LEU A 959 26.42 21.55 5.76
N TYR A 960 26.45 22.87 5.98
CA TYR A 960 26.31 23.83 4.88
C TYR A 960 27.51 23.69 3.93
N ASP A 961 27.26 23.59 2.62
CA ASP A 961 28.28 23.41 1.58
C ASP A 961 28.54 24.74 0.85
N PRO A 962 29.63 25.48 1.14
CA PRO A 962 29.89 26.77 0.50
C PRO A 962 30.14 26.66 -1.00
N ASP A 963 30.46 25.47 -1.51
CA ASP A 963 30.62 25.23 -2.95
C ASP A 963 29.28 25.27 -3.71
N MET A 964 28.15 25.40 -3.00
CA MET A 964 26.84 25.68 -3.60
C MET A 964 26.57 27.18 -3.77
N GLU A 965 27.45 28.07 -3.31
CA GLU A 965 27.32 29.51 -3.51
C GLU A 965 27.85 29.91 -4.90
N PHE A 966 26.97 30.51 -5.72
CA PHE A 966 27.27 30.99 -7.06
C PHE A 966 27.05 32.51 -7.12
N GLU A 967 27.89 33.23 -7.87
CA GLU A 967 27.87 34.69 -7.87
C GLU A 967 26.49 35.27 -8.26
N GLY A 968 26.08 36.35 -7.60
CA GLY A 968 24.76 36.97 -7.80
C GLY A 968 23.57 36.30 -7.09
N PHE A 969 23.74 35.15 -6.40
CA PHE A 969 22.61 34.42 -5.79
C PHE A 969 21.73 35.27 -4.85
N LEU A 970 22.31 36.26 -4.17
CA LEU A 970 21.61 37.16 -3.25
C LEU A 970 20.41 37.89 -3.90
N ALA A 971 20.47 38.20 -5.20
CA ALA A 971 19.36 38.81 -5.93
C ALA A 971 18.10 37.92 -5.99
N TYR A 972 18.28 36.59 -5.90
CA TYR A 972 17.23 35.58 -6.01
C TYR A 972 16.73 35.05 -4.66
N VAL A 973 17.31 35.48 -3.54
CA VAL A 973 16.95 34.98 -2.19
C VAL A 973 15.47 35.20 -1.85
N ASN A 974 14.90 36.38 -2.17
CA ASN A 974 13.49 36.66 -1.88
C ASN A 974 12.52 35.77 -2.71
N ASP A 975 12.88 35.49 -3.97
CA ASP A 975 12.15 34.57 -4.84
C ASP A 975 12.25 33.13 -4.32
N ALA A 976 13.44 32.72 -3.87
CA ALA A 976 13.68 31.41 -3.26
C ALA A 976 12.90 31.23 -1.95
N VAL A 977 12.83 32.24 -1.07
CA VAL A 977 12.01 32.20 0.17
C VAL A 977 10.52 32.05 -0.15
N HIS A 978 9.99 32.78 -1.14
CA HIS A 978 8.59 32.61 -1.56
C HIS A 978 8.33 31.18 -2.06
N ASN A 979 9.14 30.71 -3.02
CA ASN A 979 8.98 29.39 -3.63
C ASN A 979 9.16 28.25 -2.60
N LYS A 980 10.08 28.39 -1.64
CA LYS A 980 10.23 27.44 -0.53
C LYS A 980 8.98 27.41 0.35
N LYS A 981 8.41 28.55 0.74
CA LYS A 981 7.17 28.59 1.55
C LYS A 981 5.99 27.92 0.83
N GLN A 982 5.87 28.06 -0.49
CA GLN A 982 4.85 27.36 -1.28
C GLN A 982 5.09 25.83 -1.34
N TYR A 983 6.35 25.40 -1.52
CA TYR A 983 6.71 23.98 -1.53
C TYR A 983 6.46 23.33 -0.16
N ASP A 984 6.98 23.94 0.90
CA ASP A 984 6.89 23.44 2.27
C ASP A 984 5.42 23.31 2.71
N TYR A 985 4.58 24.30 2.39
CA TYR A 985 3.14 24.25 2.66
C TYR A 985 2.44 23.10 1.91
N LYS A 986 2.69 22.95 0.61
CA LYS A 986 2.10 21.87 -0.20
C LYS A 986 2.58 20.49 0.25
N LEU A 987 3.85 20.34 0.62
CA LEU A 987 4.42 19.09 1.13
C LEU A 987 3.84 18.72 2.50
N ALA A 988 3.73 19.68 3.42
CA ALA A 988 3.06 19.48 4.72
C ALA A 988 1.60 19.03 4.57
N ASN A 989 0.86 19.61 3.61
CA ASN A 989 -0.49 19.18 3.31
C ASN A 989 -0.54 17.73 2.80
N LEU A 990 0.29 17.36 1.82
CA LEU A 990 0.37 15.96 1.35
C LEU A 990 0.74 14.97 2.48
N MET A 991 1.69 15.35 3.36
CA MET A 991 2.05 14.55 4.53
C MET A 991 0.87 14.38 5.50
N ARG A 992 0.13 15.45 5.81
CA ARG A 992 -1.08 15.38 6.65
C ARG A 992 -2.16 14.51 6.01
N THR A 993 -2.49 14.74 4.73
CA THR A 993 -3.52 14.00 3.99
C THR A 993 -3.27 12.49 4.02
N TYR A 994 -2.03 12.05 3.78
CA TYR A 994 -1.69 10.62 3.73
C TYR A 994 -1.20 10.05 5.08
N GLY A 995 -1.15 10.85 6.15
CA GLY A 995 -0.68 10.44 7.48
C GLY A 995 0.81 10.09 7.57
N VAL A 996 1.64 10.60 6.66
CA VAL A 996 3.07 10.29 6.58
C VAL A 996 3.86 11.19 7.54
N LYS A 997 4.72 10.58 8.38
CA LYS A 997 5.40 11.30 9.47
C LYS A 997 6.61 12.13 9.01
N THR A 998 7.39 11.65 8.05
CA THR A 998 8.66 12.29 7.65
C THR A 998 8.70 12.69 6.18
N GLU A 999 9.45 13.75 5.87
CA GLU A 999 9.72 14.17 4.48
C GLU A 999 10.33 13.02 3.66
N ALA A 1000 11.28 12.29 4.24
CA ALA A 1000 12.00 11.22 3.58
C ALA A 1000 11.09 10.06 3.13
N GLU A 1001 10.06 9.72 3.91
CA GLU A 1001 9.08 8.70 3.56
C GLU A 1001 8.26 9.10 2.33
N ILE A 1002 7.72 10.32 2.33
CA ILE A 1002 6.84 10.80 1.25
C ILE A 1002 7.61 11.15 -0.02
N ILE A 1003 8.79 11.77 0.10
CA ILE A 1003 9.67 12.10 -1.04
C ILE A 1003 10.34 10.85 -1.61
N GLY A 1004 10.65 9.86 -0.77
CA GLY A 1004 11.23 8.57 -1.18
C GLY A 1004 10.23 7.57 -1.75
N GLY A 1005 8.94 7.71 -1.45
CA GLY A 1005 7.95 6.64 -1.63
C GLY A 1005 8.17 5.45 -0.67
N CYS A 1006 9.08 5.57 0.29
CA CYS A 1006 9.46 4.54 1.26
C CYS A 1006 8.62 4.64 2.55
N ILE A 1007 7.31 4.84 2.39
CA ILE A 1007 6.37 5.13 3.48
C ILE A 1007 6.27 3.92 4.43
N LEU A 1008 6.45 4.17 5.74
CA LEU A 1008 6.44 3.15 6.79
C LEU A 1008 5.02 2.93 7.33
N LYS A 1009 4.31 4.00 7.70
CA LYS A 1009 2.87 4.02 8.06
C LYS A 1009 2.14 5.07 7.21
N LEU A 1010 1.03 4.67 6.60
CA LEU A 1010 0.01 5.59 6.05
C LEU A 1010 -1.11 5.80 7.09
N ALA A 1011 -1.91 6.85 6.92
CA ALA A 1011 -3.24 6.90 7.52
C ALA A 1011 -4.07 5.68 7.09
N LYS A 1012 -4.88 5.13 8.00
CA LYS A 1012 -5.65 3.89 7.80
C LYS A 1012 -6.62 3.93 6.62
N SER A 1013 -7.03 5.13 6.20
CA SER A 1013 -7.86 5.43 5.03
C SER A 1013 -7.24 5.09 3.67
N PHE A 1014 -5.95 4.76 3.61
CA PHE A 1014 -5.19 4.46 2.39
C PHE A 1014 -4.46 3.12 2.49
N ASP A 1015 -4.54 2.29 1.43
CA ASP A 1015 -3.82 1.00 1.37
C ASP A 1015 -2.42 1.19 0.76
N ARG A 1016 -1.37 0.78 1.49
CA ARG A 1016 0.06 0.88 1.08
C ARG A 1016 0.39 0.15 -0.23
N LYS A 1017 -0.47 -0.73 -0.75
CA LYS A 1017 -0.35 -1.38 -2.07
C LYS A 1017 -1.03 -0.62 -3.20
N VAL A 1018 -2.13 0.09 -2.91
CA VAL A 1018 -3.01 0.70 -3.91
C VAL A 1018 -2.71 2.18 -4.04
N ASP A 1019 -2.86 2.93 -2.94
CA ASP A 1019 -2.81 4.39 -2.97
C ASP A 1019 -1.37 4.93 -2.97
N LEU A 1020 -0.37 4.07 -2.71
CA LEU A 1020 1.06 4.42 -2.82
C LEU A 1020 1.44 4.93 -4.22
N GLU A 1021 0.78 4.47 -5.31
CA GLU A 1021 1.01 5.09 -6.62
C GLU A 1021 0.45 6.52 -6.68
N ALA A 1022 -0.73 6.77 -6.12
CA ALA A 1022 -1.34 8.10 -6.04
C ALA A 1022 -0.49 9.08 -5.21
N VAL A 1023 0.03 8.66 -4.04
CA VAL A 1023 0.98 9.48 -3.25
C VAL A 1023 2.22 9.81 -4.09
N ASN A 1024 2.81 8.81 -4.75
CA ASN A 1024 3.96 9.02 -5.62
C ASN A 1024 3.63 9.93 -6.83
N LEU A 1025 2.40 9.92 -7.36
CA LEU A 1025 1.95 10.81 -8.42
C LEU A 1025 1.79 12.26 -7.91
N ALA A 1026 1.14 12.47 -6.77
CA ALA A 1026 0.98 13.78 -6.15
C ALA A 1026 2.34 14.44 -5.85
N VAL A 1027 3.29 13.69 -5.26
CA VAL A 1027 4.66 14.14 -5.01
C VAL A 1027 5.41 14.44 -6.34
N ARG A 1028 5.25 13.61 -7.37
CA ARG A 1028 5.80 13.87 -8.72
C ARG A 1028 5.16 15.09 -9.40
N SER A 1029 3.94 15.48 -9.03
CA SER A 1029 3.28 16.69 -9.50
C SER A 1029 3.85 17.92 -8.80
N LEU A 1030 3.89 17.93 -7.45
CA LEU A 1030 4.50 19.01 -6.66
C LEU A 1030 5.96 19.29 -7.07
N ARG A 1031 6.77 18.24 -7.25
CA ARG A 1031 8.16 18.36 -7.74
C ARG A 1031 8.29 18.83 -9.19
N ARG A 1032 7.21 18.85 -9.98
CA ARG A 1032 7.18 19.45 -11.33
C ARG A 1032 6.61 20.86 -11.32
N GLU A 1033 5.67 21.16 -10.44
CA GLU A 1033 5.24 22.54 -10.18
C GLU A 1033 6.39 23.41 -9.65
N ALA A 1034 7.18 22.89 -8.70
CA ALA A 1034 8.41 23.57 -8.26
C ALA A 1034 9.38 23.85 -9.43
N LYS A 1035 9.56 22.90 -10.35
CA LYS A 1035 10.37 23.11 -11.56
C LYS A 1035 9.76 24.15 -12.51
N SER A 1036 8.44 24.37 -12.52
CA SER A 1036 7.84 25.46 -13.31
C SER A 1036 8.12 26.82 -12.69
N TRP A 1037 7.96 26.98 -11.36
CA TRP A 1037 8.31 28.23 -10.67
C TRP A 1037 9.79 28.63 -10.86
N PHE A 1038 10.68 27.63 -10.98
CA PHE A 1038 12.08 27.86 -11.34
C PHE A 1038 12.24 28.43 -12.77
N ASN A 1039 11.47 27.94 -13.74
CA ASN A 1039 11.55 28.34 -15.16
C ASN A 1039 10.68 29.54 -15.57
N GLU A 1040 9.69 29.95 -14.75
CA GLU A 1040 8.68 30.95 -15.11
C GLU A 1040 9.20 32.38 -15.29
N LYS A 1041 10.31 32.72 -14.63
CA LYS A 1041 11.04 33.97 -14.89
C LYS A 1041 12.16 33.64 -15.86
N ALA A 1042 12.08 34.17 -17.07
CA ALA A 1042 13.11 33.98 -18.09
C ALA A 1042 14.45 34.56 -17.60
N SER A 1043 15.42 33.70 -17.32
CA SER A 1043 16.79 34.08 -16.98
C SER A 1043 17.47 34.76 -18.17
N PRO A 1044 17.97 36.00 -18.03
CA PRO A 1044 18.71 36.69 -19.10
C PRO A 1044 19.97 35.94 -19.56
N SER A 1045 20.67 35.27 -18.64
CA SER A 1045 21.90 34.52 -18.89
C SER A 1045 21.84 33.08 -18.39
N VAL A 1046 22.90 32.31 -18.66
CA VAL A 1046 23.12 30.98 -18.06
C VAL A 1046 23.55 31.09 -16.60
N GLU A 1047 24.28 32.16 -16.25
CA GLU A 1047 24.77 32.45 -14.89
C GLU A 1047 23.61 32.72 -13.91
N ASP A 1048 22.59 33.46 -14.34
CA ASP A 1048 21.34 33.68 -13.58
C ASP A 1048 20.66 32.35 -13.16
N VAL A 1049 20.80 31.30 -13.97
CA VAL A 1049 20.22 29.98 -13.66
C VAL A 1049 20.98 29.30 -12.52
N PHE A 1050 22.30 29.49 -12.42
CA PHE A 1050 23.10 28.99 -11.31
C PHE A 1050 22.94 29.86 -10.07
N ALA A 1051 22.89 31.19 -10.20
CA ALA A 1051 22.57 32.12 -9.12
C ALA A 1051 21.21 31.79 -8.48
N LYS A 1052 20.16 31.56 -9.29
CA LYS A 1052 18.84 31.16 -8.79
C LYS A 1052 18.84 29.77 -8.14
N ALA A 1053 19.60 28.81 -8.67
CA ALA A 1053 19.73 27.48 -8.07
C ALA A 1053 20.47 27.51 -6.73
N SER A 1054 21.55 28.29 -6.66
CA SER A 1054 22.32 28.57 -5.44
C SER A 1054 21.43 29.19 -4.35
N ALA A 1055 20.62 30.20 -4.71
CA ALA A 1055 19.68 30.81 -3.78
C ALA A 1055 18.67 29.79 -3.18
N TRP A 1056 18.20 28.82 -3.97
CA TRP A 1056 17.30 27.75 -3.50
C TRP A 1056 17.98 26.81 -2.49
N TYR A 1057 19.28 26.52 -2.66
CA TYR A 1057 20.06 25.78 -1.67
C TYR A 1057 20.27 26.62 -0.41
N HIS A 1058 20.74 27.88 -0.55
CA HIS A 1058 21.05 28.77 0.56
C HIS A 1058 19.84 29.00 1.49
N VAL A 1059 18.64 29.31 0.97
CA VAL A 1059 17.43 29.50 1.83
C VAL A 1059 16.91 28.22 2.49
N THR A 1060 17.46 27.06 2.12
CA THR A 1060 17.07 25.75 2.65
C THR A 1060 18.06 25.23 3.69
N TYR A 1061 19.37 25.43 3.46
CA TYR A 1061 20.44 24.87 4.28
C TYR A 1061 21.15 25.90 5.18
N HIS A 1062 21.12 27.20 4.86
CA HIS A 1062 21.92 28.19 5.59
C HIS A 1062 21.32 28.52 6.98
N PRO A 1063 22.10 28.52 8.08
CA PRO A 1063 21.57 28.64 9.45
C PRO A 1063 20.79 29.92 9.79
N SER A 1064 20.92 30.98 8.99
CA SER A 1064 20.14 32.22 9.16
C SER A 1064 18.65 32.04 8.85
N PHE A 1065 18.30 31.10 7.98
CA PHE A 1065 16.92 30.81 7.60
C PHE A 1065 16.26 29.76 8.52
N TRP A 1066 17.01 29.21 9.48
CA TRP A 1066 16.51 28.22 10.44
C TRP A 1066 15.35 28.78 11.28
N GLY A 1067 14.15 28.22 11.12
CA GLY A 1067 12.93 28.67 11.80
C GLY A 1067 12.24 29.88 11.19
N SER A 1068 12.83 30.56 10.18
CA SER A 1068 12.29 31.80 9.59
C SER A 1068 11.01 31.62 8.74
N ASN A 1069 10.59 30.37 8.53
CA ASN A 1069 9.47 30.01 7.66
C ASN A 1069 8.28 29.37 8.39
N ASN A 1070 8.47 28.89 9.63
CA ASN A 1070 7.44 28.21 10.42
C ASN A 1070 7.06 29.10 11.61
N ASN A 1071 5.77 29.38 11.82
CA ASN A 1071 5.28 30.19 12.95
C ASN A 1071 5.26 29.41 14.29
N GLU A 1072 5.86 28.23 14.34
CA GLU A 1072 5.96 27.33 15.49
C GLU A 1072 7.40 26.85 15.59
N ALA A 1073 7.98 26.89 16.80
CA ALA A 1073 9.43 26.74 17.01
C ALA A 1073 9.96 25.31 16.79
N ASP A 1074 9.08 24.31 16.84
CA ASP A 1074 9.45 22.89 17.02
C ASP A 1074 9.32 22.03 15.75
N GLN A 1075 8.91 22.59 14.61
CA GLN A 1075 8.71 21.82 13.37
C GLN A 1075 9.95 21.86 12.46
N GLU A 1076 10.55 20.68 12.19
CA GLU A 1076 11.75 20.51 11.35
C GLU A 1076 11.61 21.15 9.96
N PRO A 1077 12.64 21.83 9.43
CA PRO A 1077 12.60 22.44 8.10
C PRO A 1077 12.83 21.39 7.00
N PHE A 1078 11.95 21.36 6.01
CA PHE A 1078 12.07 20.47 4.83
C PHE A 1078 13.28 20.82 3.96
N ILE A 1079 14.02 19.80 3.51
CA ILE A 1079 15.27 19.94 2.75
C ILE A 1079 15.21 19.43 1.30
N SER A 1080 14.13 18.78 0.86
CA SER A 1080 14.01 18.25 -0.51
C SER A 1080 13.75 19.29 -1.60
N PHE A 1081 13.37 20.52 -1.22
CA PHE A 1081 13.04 21.63 -2.14
C PHE A 1081 14.11 21.91 -3.22
N PRO A 1082 15.38 22.24 -2.88
CA PRO A 1082 16.43 22.48 -3.87
C PRO A 1082 16.70 21.25 -4.75
N TRP A 1083 16.53 20.03 -4.23
CA TRP A 1083 16.68 18.79 -5.00
C TRP A 1083 15.57 18.55 -6.03
N CYS A 1084 14.61 19.46 -6.19
CA CYS A 1084 13.78 19.54 -7.40
C CYS A 1084 14.60 19.92 -8.65
N ILE A 1085 15.63 20.75 -8.50
CA ILE A 1085 16.52 21.24 -9.57
C ILE A 1085 17.94 20.64 -9.48
N TYR A 1086 18.02 19.40 -8.98
CA TYR A 1086 19.27 18.67 -8.70
C TYR A 1086 20.32 18.73 -9.82
N ASN A 1087 19.90 18.74 -11.09
CA ASN A 1087 20.79 18.79 -12.25
C ASN A 1087 21.58 20.10 -12.37
N LYS A 1088 21.10 21.19 -11.75
CA LYS A 1088 21.82 22.48 -11.67
C LYS A 1088 22.74 22.55 -10.45
N LEU A 1089 22.30 22.08 -9.30
CA LEU A 1089 23.13 22.00 -8.08
C LEU A 1089 24.35 21.08 -8.28
N LEU A 1090 24.14 19.91 -8.88
CA LEU A 1090 25.25 19.01 -9.22
C LEU A 1090 26.14 19.55 -10.33
N GLN A 1091 25.67 20.50 -11.17
CA GLN A 1091 26.54 21.18 -12.13
C GLN A 1091 27.46 22.18 -11.41
N ILE A 1092 26.92 23.05 -10.55
CA ILE A 1092 27.70 23.99 -9.71
C ILE A 1092 28.78 23.22 -8.93
N LYS A 1093 28.41 22.12 -8.26
CA LYS A 1093 29.37 21.29 -7.51
C LYS A 1093 30.44 20.65 -8.40
N ARG A 1094 30.08 20.14 -9.60
CA ARG A 1094 31.05 19.59 -10.58
C ARG A 1094 32.01 20.65 -11.09
N GLU A 1095 31.55 21.90 -11.25
CA GLU A 1095 32.38 23.03 -11.69
C GLU A 1095 33.32 23.49 -10.56
N LYS A 1096 32.83 23.64 -9.32
CA LYS A 1096 33.69 23.94 -8.15
C LYS A 1096 34.70 22.84 -7.83
N ILE A 1097 34.37 21.57 -8.04
CA ILE A 1097 35.35 20.46 -7.92
C ILE A 1097 36.44 20.57 -9.00
N ARG A 1098 36.08 20.96 -10.23
CA ARG A 1098 37.05 21.19 -11.32
C ARG A 1098 37.98 22.37 -11.00
N GLU A 1099 37.42 23.52 -10.62
CA GLU A 1099 38.19 24.70 -10.20
C GLU A 1099 39.23 24.34 -9.12
N LYS A 1100 38.81 23.63 -8.06
CA LYS A 1100 39.72 23.17 -7.00
C LYS A 1100 40.80 22.24 -7.53
N SER A 1101 40.45 21.26 -8.38
CA SER A 1101 41.46 20.36 -8.98
C SER A 1101 42.45 21.08 -9.90
N SER A 1102 42.04 22.17 -10.56
CA SER A 1102 42.92 23.04 -11.33
C SER A 1102 43.85 23.85 -10.42
N GLN A 1103 43.31 24.45 -9.35
CA GLN A 1103 44.10 25.20 -8.36
C GLN A 1103 45.07 24.31 -7.56
N ASP A 1104 44.71 23.06 -7.26
CA ASP A 1104 45.62 22.07 -6.68
C ASP A 1104 46.76 21.73 -7.67
N SER A 1105 46.46 21.62 -8.96
CA SER A 1105 47.48 21.39 -10.00
C SER A 1105 48.41 22.60 -10.19
N GLU A 1106 47.86 23.82 -10.29
CA GLU A 1106 48.64 25.06 -10.41
C GLU A 1106 49.48 25.31 -9.16
N SER A 1107 48.96 25.03 -7.96
CA SER A 1107 49.73 25.18 -6.72
C SER A 1107 50.78 24.09 -6.51
N LEU A 1108 50.65 22.90 -7.11
CA LEU A 1108 51.76 21.96 -7.27
C LEU A 1108 52.82 22.50 -8.24
N GLU A 1109 52.43 23.04 -9.41
CA GLU A 1109 53.39 23.64 -10.34
C GLU A 1109 54.13 24.84 -9.74
N ILE A 1110 53.44 25.70 -8.97
CA ILE A 1110 54.04 26.84 -8.27
C ILE A 1110 54.99 26.36 -7.17
N LYS A 1111 54.69 25.26 -6.47
CA LYS A 1111 55.64 24.64 -5.53
C LYS A 1111 56.89 24.13 -6.24
N ILE A 1112 56.74 23.42 -7.35
CA ILE A 1112 57.88 22.91 -8.14
C ILE A 1112 58.74 24.08 -8.65
N LYS A 1113 58.13 25.12 -9.22
CA LYS A 1113 58.84 26.34 -9.68
C LYS A 1113 59.54 27.08 -8.53
N ASN A 1114 58.95 27.12 -7.34
CA ASN A 1114 59.56 27.74 -6.16
C ASN A 1114 60.69 26.90 -5.55
N GLU A 1115 60.64 25.57 -5.64
CA GLU A 1115 61.75 24.68 -5.25
C GLU A 1115 62.93 24.78 -6.24
N GLU A 1116 62.65 24.93 -7.54
CA GLU A 1116 63.69 25.22 -8.55
C GLU A 1116 64.34 26.60 -8.32
N LEU A 1117 63.54 27.66 -8.06
CA LEU A 1117 64.02 29.03 -7.86
C LEU A 1117 64.87 29.24 -6.58
N ILE A 1118 64.87 28.31 -5.63
CA ILE A 1118 65.71 28.37 -4.42
C ILE A 1118 67.07 27.68 -4.63
N SER A 1119 67.31 27.04 -5.78
CA SER A 1119 68.46 26.14 -5.99
C SER A 1119 69.71 26.76 -6.63
N ASP A 1120 69.68 28.01 -7.09
CA ASP A 1120 70.71 28.56 -8.00
C ASP A 1120 71.56 29.73 -7.45
N GLU A 1121 71.99 29.65 -6.18
CA GLU A 1121 73.23 30.32 -5.72
C GLU A 1121 74.33 29.28 -5.39
N LYS A 1122 75.47 29.41 -6.09
CA LYS A 1122 76.62 28.47 -6.12
C LYS A 1122 77.88 29.13 -5.50
N PRO A 1123 79.01 28.41 -5.32
CA PRO A 1123 79.24 27.02 -4.89
C PRO A 1123 80.41 26.88 -3.86
N ARG A 1124 80.78 25.65 -3.41
CA ARG A 1124 82.20 25.13 -3.44
C ARG A 1124 82.46 23.75 -2.76
N VAL A 1125 83.33 22.96 -3.42
CA VAL A 1125 84.32 21.96 -2.92
C VAL A 1125 83.86 20.60 -2.32
N GLU A 1126 84.23 19.54 -3.06
CA GLU A 1126 84.67 18.15 -2.72
C GLU A 1126 84.60 17.61 -1.25
N LYS A 1127 84.29 16.33 -0.99
CA LYS A 1127 85.20 15.14 -1.16
C LYS A 1127 84.58 13.77 -0.77
N ILE A 1128 85.13 12.67 -1.35
CA ILE A 1128 85.30 11.28 -0.78
C ILE A 1128 84.00 10.47 -0.46
N ARG A 1129 83.69 9.35 -1.16
CA ARG A 1129 84.21 7.94 -1.06
C ARG A 1129 83.89 7.21 0.26
N GLU A 1130 82.97 6.24 0.29
CA GLU A 1130 83.10 4.78 -0.03
C GLU A 1130 83.41 3.88 1.20
N LYS A 1131 82.87 2.63 1.20
CA LYS A 1131 83.02 1.51 2.19
C LYS A 1131 82.18 1.63 3.48
N SER A 1132 81.73 0.55 4.14
CA SER A 1132 81.74 -0.92 3.84
C SER A 1132 80.63 -1.66 4.64
N ALA A 1133 80.39 -2.94 4.35
CA ALA A 1133 79.49 -3.85 5.08
C ALA A 1133 80.26 -4.90 5.91
N GLN A 1134 79.56 -5.95 6.41
CA GLN A 1134 80.02 -7.07 7.28
C GLN A 1134 80.12 -6.73 8.79
N ASP A 1135 79.82 -7.61 9.77
CA ASP A 1135 79.21 -8.98 9.80
C ASP A 1135 78.63 -9.25 11.22
N PHE A 1136 77.73 -10.24 11.38
CA PHE A 1136 77.75 -11.38 12.34
C PHE A 1136 76.37 -12.05 12.58
N ASP A 1137 76.37 -13.27 13.13
CA ASP A 1137 75.24 -14.22 13.19
C ASP A 1137 75.28 -15.13 14.46
N SER A 1138 74.20 -15.90 14.70
CA SER A 1138 74.04 -17.13 15.53
C SER A 1138 73.46 -17.12 16.98
N LEU A 1139 72.70 -18.20 17.26
CA LEU A 1139 72.31 -18.87 18.54
C LEU A 1139 70.97 -18.58 19.30
N GLU A 1140 70.08 -19.59 19.22
CA GLU A 1140 69.20 -20.24 20.25
C GLU A 1140 67.92 -19.58 20.88
N VAL A 1141 66.79 -19.75 20.16
CA VAL A 1141 65.52 -20.44 20.55
C VAL A 1141 64.95 -20.35 21.99
N LYS A 1142 63.75 -19.75 22.12
CA LYS A 1142 62.51 -20.42 22.60
C LYS A 1142 61.22 -19.61 22.34
N THR A 1143 60.07 -20.29 22.32
CA THR A 1143 58.71 -19.72 22.21
C THR A 1143 58.01 -19.72 23.59
N GLU A 1144 56.81 -19.16 23.79
CA GLU A 1144 55.52 -19.77 23.42
C GLU A 1144 54.46 -18.76 22.89
N SER A 1145 53.58 -19.23 22.00
CA SER A 1145 52.39 -18.55 21.44
C SER A 1145 52.52 -17.19 20.70
N GLY A 1146 53.72 -16.59 20.64
CA GLY A 1146 54.21 -15.76 19.51
C GLY A 1146 53.32 -14.64 18.94
N GLU A 1147 53.57 -13.40 19.37
CA GLU A 1147 52.80 -12.19 18.99
C GLU A 1147 53.71 -11.08 18.39
N LEU A 1148 53.12 -10.09 17.69
CA LEU A 1148 53.74 -8.81 17.24
C LEU A 1148 54.90 -8.88 16.21
N ILE A 1149 55.41 -7.78 15.59
CA ILE A 1149 54.79 -6.65 14.84
C ILE A 1149 55.86 -6.04 13.85
N SER A 1150 55.45 -5.14 12.95
CA SER A 1150 56.22 -4.33 11.93
C SER A 1150 57.66 -3.84 12.28
N TYR A 1151 58.57 -3.38 11.38
CA TYR A 1151 58.46 -2.69 10.05
C TYR A 1151 59.77 -2.83 9.22
N GLY A 1152 59.75 -2.61 7.90
CA GLY A 1152 60.95 -2.43 7.04
C GLY A 1152 60.62 -1.95 5.61
N LYS A 1153 61.54 -1.24 4.93
CA LYS A 1153 61.31 -0.61 3.59
C LYS A 1153 62.41 -0.91 2.54
N PRO A 1154 62.16 -0.71 1.23
CA PRO A 1154 62.85 -1.44 0.14
C PRO A 1154 63.91 -0.63 -0.63
N HIS A 1155 64.58 -1.29 -1.58
CA HIS A 1155 65.20 -0.61 -2.73
C HIS A 1155 65.10 -1.36 -4.08
N ARG A 1156 65.29 -0.59 -5.16
CA ARG A 1156 65.24 -1.05 -6.57
C ARG A 1156 66.63 -1.41 -7.08
N GLN A 1157 66.69 -2.26 -8.11
CA GLN A 1157 67.63 -2.06 -9.22
C GLN A 1157 66.95 -2.36 -10.57
N LYS A 1158 67.51 -1.84 -11.66
CA LYS A 1158 66.96 -1.90 -13.02
C LYS A 1158 68.10 -2.08 -14.04
N ASN A 1159 67.75 -2.52 -15.25
CA ASN A 1159 68.55 -2.59 -16.50
C ASN A 1159 69.37 -3.86 -16.75
N ARG A 1160 69.04 -4.55 -17.86
CA ARG A 1160 70.01 -4.87 -18.93
C ARG A 1160 69.30 -5.23 -20.25
N GLU A 1161 69.99 -5.02 -21.39
CA GLU A 1161 69.45 -5.27 -22.73
C GLU A 1161 69.79 -6.67 -23.29
N LYS A 1162 69.11 -7.02 -24.40
CA LYS A 1162 69.50 -7.94 -25.50
C LYS A 1162 68.43 -7.82 -26.60
N SER A 1163 68.62 -7.78 -27.93
CA SER A 1163 69.67 -8.25 -28.89
C SER A 1163 69.80 -9.79 -28.97
N SER A 1164 69.69 -10.46 -30.12
CA SER A 1164 69.61 -10.03 -31.53
C SER A 1164 69.04 -11.13 -32.46
N ARG A 1165 68.95 -10.81 -33.78
CA ARG A 1165 68.82 -11.61 -35.05
C ARG A 1165 69.09 -13.15 -35.01
N GLU A 1166 68.64 -13.99 -35.95
CA GLU A 1166 68.57 -13.91 -37.45
C GLU A 1166 67.28 -14.56 -38.03
N GLU A 1167 66.60 -13.97 -39.03
CA GLU A 1167 66.66 -14.18 -40.52
C GLU A 1167 66.25 -15.57 -41.04
N GLY A 1168 65.43 -15.70 -42.12
CA GLY A 1168 64.78 -14.66 -42.95
C GLY A 1168 63.99 -15.22 -44.15
N SER A 1169 63.71 -14.38 -45.18
CA SER A 1169 63.13 -14.73 -46.52
C SER A 1169 61.60 -15.00 -46.58
N LEU A 1170 60.75 -14.42 -47.47
CA LEU A 1170 60.90 -13.32 -48.46
C LEU A 1170 59.52 -12.79 -48.96
N LYS A 1171 59.31 -11.44 -49.05
CA LYS A 1171 58.40 -10.70 -50.00
C LYS A 1171 56.85 -11.02 -49.93
N VAL A 1172 55.87 -10.23 -50.42
CA VAL A 1172 55.68 -8.97 -51.21
C VAL A 1172 54.19 -8.54 -51.01
N SER A 1173 53.65 -7.30 -51.14
CA SER A 1173 54.18 -5.92 -51.26
C SER A 1173 53.05 -4.84 -51.30
N LYS A 1174 53.15 -3.78 -50.46
CA LYS A 1174 52.60 -2.38 -50.63
C LYS A 1174 51.08 -2.10 -50.81
N THR A 1175 50.53 -0.87 -50.62
CA THR A 1175 50.64 0.25 -49.64
C THR A 1175 49.46 1.24 -49.90
N LEU A 1176 49.24 2.22 -49.01
CA LEU A 1176 48.76 3.61 -49.22
C LEU A 1176 47.28 3.97 -48.91
N GLU A 1177 47.16 4.98 -48.06
CA GLU A 1177 45.99 5.84 -47.80
C GLU A 1177 46.02 7.08 -48.72
N ILE A 1178 44.93 7.86 -48.79
CA ILE A 1178 44.90 9.36 -48.83
C ILE A 1178 43.44 9.85 -48.86
N LEU A 1179 43.20 11.12 -48.49
CA LEU A 1179 41.88 11.76 -48.27
C LEU A 1179 41.51 12.83 -49.33
N SER A 1180 40.22 12.89 -49.71
CA SER A 1180 39.48 14.12 -50.13
C SER A 1180 39.88 14.83 -51.46
N PRO A 1181 39.12 15.84 -52.00
CA PRO A 1181 37.67 16.15 -51.96
C PRO A 1181 37.03 16.51 -53.36
N GLU A 1182 35.75 16.93 -53.37
CA GLU A 1182 35.04 17.77 -54.39
C GLU A 1182 34.74 17.23 -55.83
N VAL A 1183 33.83 17.79 -56.67
CA VAL A 1183 32.46 18.38 -56.52
C VAL A 1183 31.78 18.67 -57.90
N LYS A 1184 30.53 19.20 -57.91
CA LYS A 1184 29.82 20.07 -58.91
C LYS A 1184 28.84 19.50 -59.98
N THR A 1185 27.67 20.15 -60.04
CA THR A 1185 26.71 20.36 -61.17
C THR A 1185 25.90 19.16 -61.74
N ARG A 1186 24.61 19.28 -62.15
CA ARG A 1186 23.68 20.45 -62.13
C ARG A 1186 22.16 20.12 -62.17
N GLU A 1187 21.39 20.98 -61.50
CA GLU A 1187 20.03 21.53 -61.80
C GLU A 1187 18.91 20.69 -62.49
N LEU A 1188 17.71 20.69 -61.87
CA LEU A 1188 16.55 21.44 -62.37
C LEU A 1188 15.56 21.77 -61.23
N ASN A 1189 14.70 22.79 -61.42
CA ASN A 1189 13.91 23.44 -60.36
C ASN A 1189 12.44 22.98 -60.29
N PHE A 1190 11.73 23.29 -59.20
CA PHE A 1190 10.59 24.25 -59.23
C PHE A 1190 10.09 24.63 -57.82
N ASP A 1191 9.79 25.92 -57.60
CA ASP A 1191 9.12 26.46 -56.40
C ASP A 1191 7.60 26.56 -56.59
N GLY A 1192 6.82 26.57 -55.49
CA GLY A 1192 5.38 26.80 -55.56
C GLY A 1192 4.64 26.84 -54.21
N LYS A 1193 4.36 28.06 -53.70
CA LYS A 1193 3.43 28.34 -52.58
C LYS A 1193 1.96 28.26 -53.05
N PRO A 1194 0.94 28.10 -52.18
CA PRO A 1194 0.31 29.29 -51.56
C PRO A 1194 -0.32 29.09 -50.15
N ASP A 1195 -0.93 30.16 -49.62
CA ASP A 1195 -1.56 30.26 -48.29
C ASP A 1195 -3.11 30.30 -48.32
N MET A 1196 -3.69 30.20 -47.11
CA MET A 1196 -4.97 30.68 -46.56
C MET A 1196 -6.07 31.37 -47.42
N GLU A 1197 -7.31 31.11 -46.98
CA GLU A 1197 -8.46 32.04 -46.78
C GLU A 1197 -9.65 32.20 -47.78
N LYS A 1198 -10.86 31.85 -47.26
CA LYS A 1198 -12.08 32.71 -47.13
C LYS A 1198 -13.17 32.78 -48.25
N ILE A 1199 -14.42 33.04 -47.80
CA ILE A 1199 -15.60 33.70 -48.48
C ILE A 1199 -16.75 32.84 -49.12
N ARG A 1200 -17.96 32.96 -48.50
CA ARG A 1200 -19.37 32.84 -49.03
C ARG A 1200 -19.90 31.50 -49.62
N GLU A 1201 -21.21 31.29 -49.83
CA GLU A 1201 -22.48 31.58 -49.09
C GLU A 1201 -23.69 30.95 -49.85
N LYS A 1202 -24.78 30.61 -49.14
CA LYS A 1202 -26.20 30.54 -49.60
C LYS A 1202 -26.61 29.75 -50.87
N SER A 1203 -27.31 28.62 -50.65
CA SER A 1203 -28.72 28.38 -51.07
C SER A 1203 -29.25 27.11 -50.35
N LEU A 1204 -30.28 27.15 -49.50
CA LEU A 1204 -31.73 27.28 -49.75
C LEU A 1204 -32.40 26.08 -50.46
N ARG A 1205 -33.17 25.30 -49.68
CA ARG A 1205 -34.46 24.63 -50.05
C ARG A 1205 -34.41 23.51 -51.11
N ASP A 1206 -35.40 22.61 -51.26
CA ASP A 1206 -36.70 22.31 -50.59
C ASP A 1206 -36.94 20.77 -50.71
N SER A 1207 -37.42 20.01 -49.70
CA SER A 1207 -38.82 19.69 -49.33
C SER A 1207 -39.46 18.45 -50.02
N SER A 1208 -40.34 17.72 -49.29
CA SER A 1208 -41.20 16.56 -49.70
C SER A 1208 -40.49 15.28 -50.23
N GLU A 1209 -40.80 14.03 -49.87
CA GLU A 1209 -42.00 13.25 -49.43
C GLU A 1209 -42.70 12.41 -50.53
N ILE A 1210 -43.41 11.35 -50.09
CA ILE A 1210 -44.38 10.46 -50.80
C ILE A 1210 -43.75 9.37 -51.72
N LYS A 1211 -43.67 8.06 -51.35
CA LYS A 1211 -44.70 6.96 -51.28
C LYS A 1211 -45.39 6.62 -52.64
N PRO A 1212 -46.15 5.49 -52.82
CA PRO A 1212 -46.52 4.37 -51.90
C PRO A 1212 -46.54 2.92 -52.53
N LYS A 1213 -47.14 1.94 -51.78
CA LYS A 1213 -47.81 0.66 -52.17
C LYS A 1213 -46.95 -0.60 -52.32
N LYS A 1214 -47.42 -1.86 -52.13
CA LYS A 1214 -48.55 -2.57 -51.42
C LYS A 1214 -48.19 -4.09 -51.49
N VAL A 1215 -48.80 -5.09 -50.83
CA VAL A 1215 -49.46 -5.33 -49.50
C VAL A 1215 -49.86 -6.82 -49.45
N GLU A 1216 -50.14 -7.41 -48.28
CA GLU A 1216 -51.32 -8.30 -48.03
C GLU A 1216 -51.44 -8.68 -46.54
N GLU A 1217 -52.49 -9.44 -46.16
CA GLU A 1217 -53.51 -8.93 -45.23
C GLU A 1217 -54.18 -9.99 -44.32
N SER A 1218 -54.42 -9.64 -43.04
CA SER A 1218 -55.45 -10.14 -42.07
C SER A 1218 -55.20 -9.45 -40.72
N LYS A 1219 -56.16 -8.86 -39.96
CA LYS A 1219 -57.43 -9.34 -39.36
C LYS A 1219 -57.19 -10.35 -38.22
N SER A 1220 -57.77 -10.21 -37.02
CA SER A 1220 -58.90 -9.37 -36.55
C SER A 1220 -58.89 -9.11 -35.03
N ASP A 1221 -59.49 -7.99 -34.58
CA ASP A 1221 -60.14 -7.69 -33.27
C ASP A 1221 -59.37 -7.96 -31.95
N GLU A 1222 -59.58 -7.30 -30.80
CA GLU A 1222 -60.73 -6.53 -30.27
C GLU A 1222 -60.27 -5.42 -29.26
N LYS A 1223 -61.20 -4.72 -28.60
CA LYS A 1223 -61.00 -3.59 -27.64
C LYS A 1223 -62.27 -3.46 -26.74
N PRO A 1224 -62.33 -2.62 -25.67
CA PRO A 1224 -61.30 -2.12 -24.73
C PRO A 1224 -61.76 -2.05 -23.23
N SER A 1225 -60.84 -1.90 -22.27
CA SER A 1225 -61.09 -1.30 -20.93
C SER A 1225 -59.77 -1.04 -20.17
N GLY A 1226 -59.62 -0.03 -19.29
CA GLY A 1226 -60.47 1.15 -19.04
C GLY A 1226 -60.13 1.88 -17.73
N TRP A 1227 -59.88 3.21 -17.80
CA TRP A 1227 -59.92 4.21 -16.70
C TRP A 1227 -58.84 4.10 -15.58
N SER A 1228 -58.05 5.15 -15.32
CA SER A 1228 -58.23 6.25 -14.33
C SER A 1228 -57.90 5.84 -12.87
N SER A 1229 -57.37 6.68 -11.97
CA SER A 1229 -57.23 8.16 -11.97
C SER A 1229 -56.07 8.64 -11.07
N CYS A 1230 -55.87 9.96 -10.94
CA CYS A 1230 -54.92 10.58 -10.01
C CYS A 1230 -55.39 10.51 -8.56
N SER A 1231 -54.45 10.51 -7.61
CA SER A 1231 -54.49 11.43 -6.44
C SER A 1231 -53.14 11.49 -5.72
N CYS A 1232 -52.82 12.64 -5.14
CA CYS A 1232 -51.62 12.83 -4.32
C CYS A 1232 -51.78 12.27 -2.90
N MET A 1233 -50.70 11.72 -2.35
CA MET A 1233 -50.14 12.15 -1.05
C MET A 1233 -48.64 11.84 -1.02
#